data_AF-A0A6N7HJ42-F1
#
_entry.id   AF-A0A6N7HJ42-F1
#
_cell.length_a   1.000
_cell.length_b   1.000
_cell.length_c   1.000
_cell.angle_alpha   90.00
_cell.angle_beta   90.00
_cell.angle_gamma   90.00
#
_symmetry.space_group_name_H-M   'P 1'
#
loop_
_entity.id
_entity.type
_entity.pdbx_description
1 polymer ?
#
loop_
_entity_poly.entity_id
_entity_poly.type
_entity_poly.pdbx_seq_one_letter_code
_entity_poly.pdbx_strand_id
1 'polypeptide(L)'
;MVDEIEGLQRSRNERMARRGFLRASAAGALTVAGWSLLGGRAGAAALDAARVQGAAARTLPLNAGWLFGQSSAGSGQPGFDDAEFLPVTVPHCVTPLGWRDWDSATWQKVWTYRRRFDAPEDAGRMRTFVDLSGAMTTTRPTFNGHALREHLGGYLPFSYELTDHLATGGNVLAVDIDATWQNVPPDGADGGAYKVDYFEPGGLYRDVSLRMVPQVFIADLFAKPVDVLTPASRAVEIQCTVDAAFALPDPARLEVVLSYRGTPVSTASQPVKVDAAGRVTVEARLDGLSDVKLWDVDNPHLYDVVATLVIGGQPVHDFARRIGLRTARFETDGFFLNGNRLKLFGLNRHQVYPFGGMSLPDRVQRGDALILKHEFNCNMVRCSHYPQSAAFLDACDELGIMVWQETPGWGFVGDEAFQELVVQNVHDMIIRDRNRPSIIIWGVQVNESARMPELYTRTRDLAYSLDGTRQTSGSSTSRSKTNWVQDVLSYDDYGNSRGNATIAGPVAGIPYLVSEAVGALAGPPGYRRVDSQAIQQAQARLHAQVHNTAMSNNGYTGLLGWCGFDYDSLAGNTFHAMKWPGVADTFRVPKPGAAFYQSQGNPDVRPVIQPSFYWDFESASPVTSLGATATIWSNCDRIEAYLDGDHHASLAPDSANFPHLAHPPFYLDTTGIDASATPELRLDGYVGDTQVLSRRFAGDTQGDRLEVWADDTELTADGSDGTRVGFRAVDRYGAPRHNAEGTVTINVAGPGTYDGQVATLALESTPELIRAGEQATVTATLTNAAFPFGENGGVGAIYVRGLAGMPGTIVVRVSHPTLGSGTVRISTKPPKDKVLPNPGGIPSQVLSDTVLSLNAPEGWTVKELAGQGSASVPPGASTARKWQVTAPATITPGAPTALTAGATYAIRGQAAATDAAVPVYLATTAQEAFNNIGTSDDANPSVADFDGTDKSYSRQAMADAVLIGGAKITHDGVTFTWPDTVPGQPDNILIGGRTVALSGKGRTLGFLGAASGAAGVCRGKVFYADGTSAPFSFEIARNTNLPAPGIDLIATMAYSNTSAGRSTRKMYVFSVGVPLDASKDVSAITMFDSGYIAPNGRIRGVHLFAIGIGG
;
A
#
# COMPACT_ATOMS: atom_id res chain seq x y z
N MET A 1 -12.20 9.63 -14.62
CA MET A 1 -11.54 10.92 -14.37
C MET A 1 -10.25 11.06 -15.18
N VAL A 2 -9.28 10.13 -15.11
CA VAL A 2 -8.04 10.15 -15.92
C VAL A 2 -8.32 10.10 -17.43
N ASP A 3 -9.20 9.22 -17.91
CA ASP A 3 -9.57 9.15 -19.35
C ASP A 3 -10.31 10.40 -19.86
N GLU A 4 -11.08 11.05 -18.98
CA GLU A 4 -11.80 12.29 -19.26
C GLU A 4 -10.82 13.47 -19.35
N ILE A 5 -9.75 13.44 -18.55
CA ILE A 5 -8.66 14.43 -18.53
C ILE A 5 -7.70 14.24 -19.71
N GLU A 6 -7.36 13.01 -20.10
CA GLU A 6 -6.59 12.73 -21.33
C GLU A 6 -7.36 13.13 -22.59
N GLY A 7 -8.68 12.91 -22.61
CA GLY A 7 -9.58 13.40 -23.66
C GLY A 7 -9.59 14.92 -23.79
N LEU A 8 -9.59 15.64 -22.66
CA LEU A 8 -9.52 17.10 -22.62
C LEU A 8 -8.16 17.63 -23.11
N GLN A 9 -7.04 16.96 -22.78
CA GLN A 9 -5.70 17.31 -23.26
C GLN A 9 -5.54 17.10 -24.78
N ARG A 10 -6.10 16.04 -25.37
CA ARG A 10 -6.16 15.87 -26.83
C ARG A 10 -6.93 17.00 -27.50
N SER A 11 -8.08 17.39 -26.93
CA SER A 11 -8.88 18.51 -27.46
C SER A 11 -8.16 19.87 -27.35
N ARG A 12 -7.26 20.03 -26.38
CA ARG A 12 -6.43 21.24 -26.17
C ARG A 12 -5.38 21.39 -27.28
N ASN A 13 -4.71 20.30 -27.66
CA ASN A 13 -3.69 20.32 -28.72
C ASN A 13 -4.30 20.64 -30.09
N GLU A 14 -5.52 20.15 -30.38
CA GLU A 14 -6.24 20.47 -31.62
C GLU A 14 -6.78 21.92 -31.64
N ARG A 15 -7.26 22.44 -30.50
CA ARG A 15 -7.73 23.84 -30.38
C ARG A 15 -6.59 24.86 -30.42
N MET A 16 -5.43 24.54 -29.85
CA MET A 16 -4.21 25.37 -29.93
C MET A 16 -3.66 25.43 -31.36
N ALA A 17 -3.67 24.31 -32.10
CA ALA A 17 -3.27 24.28 -33.51
C ALA A 17 -4.20 25.13 -34.40
N ARG A 18 -5.52 25.12 -34.14
CA ARG A 18 -6.50 25.95 -34.87
C ARG A 18 -6.42 27.45 -34.53
N ARG A 19 -6.09 27.82 -33.28
CA ARG A 19 -5.91 29.23 -32.87
C ARG A 19 -4.55 29.81 -33.29
N GLY A 20 -3.51 28.97 -33.42
CA GLY A 20 -2.21 29.36 -33.98
C GLY A 20 -2.23 29.61 -35.49
N PHE A 21 -3.09 28.90 -36.23
CA PHE A 21 -3.22 29.05 -37.69
C PHE A 21 -3.94 30.34 -38.13
N LEU A 22 -4.73 30.97 -37.26
CA LEU A 22 -5.51 32.18 -37.57
C LEU A 22 -4.82 33.51 -37.20
N ARG A 23 -3.56 33.48 -36.73
CA ARG A 23 -2.77 34.70 -36.42
C ARG A 23 -1.52 34.89 -37.30
N ALA A 24 -1.30 34.04 -38.30
CA ALA A 24 -0.15 34.13 -39.22
C ALA A 24 -0.58 34.08 -40.69
N SER A 25 -1.41 35.03 -41.13
CA SER A 25 -1.75 35.20 -42.55
C SER A 25 -1.89 36.68 -42.92
N ALA A 26 -0.78 37.40 -42.90
CA ALA A 26 -0.62 38.67 -43.62
C ALA A 26 0.87 39.01 -43.77
N ALA A 27 1.52 38.42 -44.76
CA ALA A 27 2.55 39.03 -45.62
C ALA A 27 3.42 37.94 -46.29
N GLY A 28 3.51 38.00 -47.63
CA GLY A 28 4.63 37.44 -48.39
C GLY A 28 4.36 36.13 -49.13
N ALA A 29 3.72 36.23 -50.29
CA ALA A 29 3.78 35.22 -51.35
C ALA A 29 5.01 35.45 -52.26
N LEU A 30 5.43 34.39 -52.99
CA LEU A 30 6.49 34.28 -54.03
C LEU A 30 7.89 33.94 -53.46
N THR A 31 8.56 32.83 -53.78
CA THR A 31 8.70 32.11 -55.06
C THR A 31 9.03 30.62 -54.86
N VAL A 32 8.68 29.83 -55.88
CA VAL A 32 8.89 28.38 -56.03
C VAL A 32 10.18 28.11 -56.82
N ALA A 33 10.76 26.92 -56.59
CA ALA A 33 11.65 26.12 -57.44
C ALA A 33 13.18 26.31 -57.34
N GLY A 34 13.80 25.23 -56.85
CA GLY A 34 14.89 24.55 -57.55
C GLY A 34 16.29 24.71 -56.94
N TRP A 35 16.89 23.60 -56.50
CA TRP A 35 17.90 22.87 -57.29
C TRP A 35 18.40 21.64 -56.52
N SER A 36 18.64 20.61 -57.30
CA SER A 36 19.11 19.28 -56.92
C SER A 36 20.65 19.22 -56.88
N LEU A 37 21.17 18.32 -56.05
CA LEU A 37 22.35 17.45 -56.28
C LEU A 37 23.71 18.09 -56.66
N LEU A 38 24.68 18.05 -55.72
CA LEU A 38 25.93 17.25 -55.79
C LEU A 38 27.02 17.73 -54.81
N GLY A 39 27.63 16.80 -54.07
CA GLY A 39 28.94 16.93 -53.42
C GLY A 39 28.88 17.31 -51.93
N GLY A 40 29.36 16.53 -50.96
CA GLY A 40 30.26 15.40 -51.04
C GLY A 40 30.12 14.46 -49.84
N ARG A 41 30.43 13.20 -50.12
CA ARG A 41 30.51 12.08 -49.19
C ARG A 41 31.57 12.36 -48.11
N ALA A 42 31.15 12.84 -46.94
CA ALA A 42 31.94 12.76 -45.71
C ALA A 42 31.09 12.81 -44.41
N GLY A 43 29.75 12.75 -44.49
CA GLY A 43 28.86 12.90 -43.32
C GLY A 43 27.88 11.76 -43.07
N ALA A 44 27.94 10.67 -43.83
CA ALA A 44 26.95 9.59 -43.77
C ALA A 44 27.42 8.34 -42.97
N ALA A 45 28.33 8.53 -42.01
CA ALA A 45 28.80 7.47 -41.10
C ALA A 45 28.43 7.73 -39.62
N ALA A 46 27.49 8.62 -39.33
CA ALA A 46 27.11 9.00 -37.96
C ALA A 46 25.61 8.80 -37.64
N LEU A 47 24.88 8.02 -38.43
CA LEU A 47 23.44 7.77 -38.22
C LEU A 47 23.12 6.29 -37.95
N ASP A 48 24.08 5.55 -37.41
CA ASP A 48 23.85 4.20 -36.88
C ASP A 48 24.52 4.07 -35.50
N ALA A 49 24.20 4.99 -34.60
CA ALA A 49 24.39 4.79 -33.17
C ALA A 49 23.09 4.21 -32.60
N ALA A 50 22.80 2.96 -32.98
CA ALA A 50 21.98 2.10 -32.15
C ALA A 50 22.49 2.24 -30.71
N ARG A 51 21.58 2.47 -29.74
CA ARG A 51 21.93 2.51 -28.31
C ARG A 51 22.85 1.33 -28.01
N VAL A 52 24.11 1.62 -27.76
CA VAL A 52 25.05 0.62 -27.26
C VAL A 52 24.68 0.43 -25.79
N GLN A 53 23.63 -0.36 -25.54
CA GLN A 53 23.27 -0.79 -24.18
C GLN A 53 24.37 -1.72 -23.69
N GLY A 54 24.95 -1.42 -22.54
CA GLY A 54 25.86 -2.33 -21.87
C GLY A 54 25.09 -3.58 -21.46
N ALA A 55 25.62 -4.76 -21.81
CA ALA A 55 24.87 -6.01 -21.77
C ALA A 55 24.60 -6.62 -20.37
N ALA A 56 24.84 -5.94 -19.25
CA ALA A 56 25.23 -6.68 -18.05
C ALA A 56 24.69 -6.25 -16.67
N ALA A 57 23.85 -5.22 -16.53
CA ALA A 57 23.15 -5.01 -15.26
C ALA A 57 21.78 -5.69 -15.29
N ARG A 58 21.49 -6.56 -14.31
CA ARG A 58 20.18 -7.21 -14.17
C ARG A 58 19.67 -7.02 -12.76
N THR A 59 18.51 -6.38 -12.63
CA THR A 59 17.79 -6.32 -11.35
C THR A 59 16.62 -7.28 -11.42
N LEU A 60 16.56 -8.20 -10.48
CA LEU A 60 15.49 -9.17 -10.32
C LEU A 60 14.66 -8.78 -9.10
N PRO A 61 13.36 -8.54 -9.24
CA PRO A 61 12.51 -8.28 -8.08
C PRO A 61 12.49 -9.53 -7.18
N LEU A 62 12.66 -9.30 -5.88
CA LEU A 62 12.62 -10.34 -4.87
C LEU A 62 11.43 -10.18 -3.92
N ASN A 63 10.41 -9.43 -4.34
CA ASN A 63 9.25 -9.08 -3.51
C ASN A 63 8.35 -10.27 -3.14
N ALA A 64 8.15 -11.22 -4.05
CA ALA A 64 7.29 -12.38 -3.82
C ALA A 64 8.06 -13.58 -3.25
N GLY A 65 7.35 -14.49 -2.56
CA GLY A 65 7.89 -15.78 -2.11
C GLY A 65 8.60 -15.74 -0.75
N TRP A 66 8.31 -14.75 0.08
CA TRP A 66 8.82 -14.67 1.45
C TRP A 66 7.96 -15.52 2.38
N LEU A 67 8.60 -16.05 3.43
CA LEU A 67 7.97 -16.59 4.62
C LEU A 67 8.20 -15.62 5.78
N PHE A 68 7.19 -15.41 6.60
CA PHE A 68 7.19 -14.39 7.65
C PHE A 68 6.66 -14.96 8.97
N GLY A 69 7.36 -14.66 10.06
CA GLY A 69 6.94 -15.06 11.40
C GLY A 69 7.64 -14.25 12.49
N GLN A 70 7.24 -14.47 13.74
CA GLN A 70 7.97 -13.88 14.87
C GLN A 70 9.35 -14.53 14.99
N SER A 71 10.38 -13.72 15.26
CA SER A 71 11.75 -14.23 15.33
C SER A 71 11.96 -15.15 16.53
N SER A 72 12.80 -16.16 16.35
CA SER A 72 13.16 -17.17 17.34
C SER A 72 14.62 -17.59 17.20
N ALA A 73 15.16 -18.32 18.18
CA ALA A 73 16.55 -18.75 18.12
C ALA A 73 16.82 -19.60 16.87
N GLY A 74 17.77 -19.18 16.05
CA GLY A 74 18.11 -19.87 14.81
C GLY A 74 17.29 -19.48 13.59
N SER A 75 16.31 -18.56 13.70
CA SER A 75 15.49 -18.08 12.57
C SER A 75 16.31 -17.57 11.37
N GLY A 76 17.54 -17.10 11.60
CA GLY A 76 18.49 -16.70 10.54
C GLY A 76 19.22 -17.84 9.83
N GLN A 77 19.15 -19.08 10.34
CA GLN A 77 19.94 -20.21 9.84
C GLN A 77 19.25 -20.93 8.67
N PRO A 78 19.98 -21.42 7.65
CA PRO A 78 19.37 -22.06 6.48
C PRO A 78 18.46 -23.25 6.83
N GLY A 79 18.89 -24.08 7.79
CA GLY A 79 18.18 -25.28 8.24
C GLY A 79 17.07 -25.07 9.27
N PHE A 80 16.69 -23.81 9.57
CA PHE A 80 15.56 -23.52 10.46
C PHE A 80 14.24 -24.01 9.85
N ASP A 81 13.42 -24.63 10.70
CA ASP A 81 12.07 -25.07 10.35
C ASP A 81 11.12 -23.87 10.38
N ASP A 82 10.76 -23.40 9.20
CA ASP A 82 9.83 -22.29 8.99
C ASP A 82 8.45 -22.76 8.52
N ALA A 83 8.06 -24.00 8.84
CA ALA A 83 6.73 -24.52 8.51
C ALA A 83 5.57 -23.71 9.11
N GLU A 84 5.80 -23.03 10.24
CA GLU A 84 4.81 -22.15 10.90
C GLU A 84 4.81 -20.71 10.36
N PHE A 85 5.75 -20.35 9.47
CA PHE A 85 5.82 -19.00 8.91
C PHE A 85 4.79 -18.82 7.78
N LEU A 86 4.21 -17.62 7.71
CA LEU A 86 3.19 -17.28 6.73
C LEU A 86 3.82 -16.83 5.40
N PRO A 87 3.31 -17.27 4.25
CA PRO A 87 3.74 -16.75 2.96
C PRO A 87 3.28 -15.30 2.78
N VAL A 88 4.19 -14.41 2.40
CA VAL A 88 3.91 -12.98 2.20
C VAL A 88 4.59 -12.44 0.93
N THR A 89 4.09 -11.32 0.44
CA THR A 89 4.72 -10.52 -0.63
C THR A 89 5.01 -9.13 -0.09
N VAL A 90 6.25 -8.67 -0.32
CA VAL A 90 6.71 -7.32 -0.01
C VAL A 90 6.18 -6.34 -1.07
N PRO A 91 5.80 -5.09 -0.73
CA PRO A 91 5.77 -4.47 0.61
C PRO A 91 4.84 -5.13 1.63
N HIS A 92 5.33 -5.37 2.85
CA HIS A 92 4.61 -6.07 3.91
C HIS A 92 4.81 -5.41 5.30
N CYS A 93 3.71 -5.29 6.05
CA CYS A 93 3.70 -4.83 7.45
C CYS A 93 3.68 -6.03 8.40
N VAL A 94 4.45 -5.99 9.49
CA VAL A 94 4.58 -7.12 10.43
C VAL A 94 3.29 -7.48 11.19
N THR A 95 2.31 -6.59 11.19
CA THR A 95 1.02 -6.82 11.87
C THR A 95 -0.12 -6.31 10.99
N PRO A 96 -1.29 -6.95 11.00
CA PRO A 96 -2.50 -6.38 10.44
C PRO A 96 -2.86 -5.08 11.18
N LEU A 97 -3.24 -4.04 10.44
CA LEU A 97 -3.68 -2.78 11.01
C LEU A 97 -5.15 -2.52 10.67
N GLY A 98 -5.83 -1.76 11.53
CA GLY A 98 -7.15 -1.20 11.24
C GLY A 98 -7.05 0.06 10.39
N TRP A 99 -8.17 0.75 10.18
CA TRP A 99 -8.15 2.12 9.65
C TRP A 99 -7.95 3.19 10.73
N ARG A 100 -7.98 2.76 12.00
CA ARG A 100 -7.73 3.52 13.23
C ARG A 100 -7.42 2.54 14.37
N ASP A 101 -7.24 3.04 15.60
CA ASP A 101 -7.03 2.24 16.82
C ASP A 101 -5.78 1.35 16.78
N TRP A 102 -4.69 1.86 16.20
CA TRP A 102 -3.44 1.13 16.14
C TRP A 102 -2.78 1.04 17.51
N ASP A 103 -2.30 -0.16 17.86
CA ASP A 103 -1.59 -0.44 19.10
C ASP A 103 -0.15 -0.85 18.81
N SER A 104 0.80 -0.01 19.23
CA SER A 104 2.22 -0.24 18.99
C SER A 104 2.77 -1.51 19.61
N ALA A 105 2.14 -2.02 20.67
CA ALA A 105 2.55 -3.29 21.26
C ALA A 105 2.39 -4.49 20.30
N THR A 106 1.54 -4.37 19.28
CA THR A 106 1.31 -5.44 18.30
C THR A 106 2.50 -5.66 17.38
N TRP A 107 3.21 -4.59 16.99
CA TRP A 107 4.38 -4.67 16.10
C TRP A 107 5.74 -4.57 16.80
N GLN A 108 5.81 -4.00 18.02
CA GLN A 108 7.07 -3.81 18.77
C GLN A 108 7.67 -5.13 19.29
N LYS A 109 8.18 -5.93 18.34
CA LYS A 109 8.83 -7.23 18.54
C LYS A 109 9.93 -7.38 17.49
N VAL A 110 10.65 -8.50 17.56
CA VAL A 110 11.55 -8.93 16.49
C VAL A 110 10.83 -9.92 15.59
N TRP A 111 10.86 -9.67 14.29
CA TRP A 111 10.19 -10.45 13.25
C TRP A 111 11.19 -10.97 12.23
N THR A 112 11.00 -12.16 11.69
CA THR A 112 11.88 -12.73 10.67
C THR A 112 11.15 -12.88 9.35
N TYR A 113 11.78 -12.39 8.28
CA TYR A 113 11.43 -12.70 6.90
C TYR A 113 12.45 -13.69 6.33
N ARG A 114 12.01 -14.77 5.68
CA ARG A 114 12.88 -15.77 5.04
C ARG A 114 12.54 -15.93 3.57
N ARG A 115 13.53 -15.86 2.69
CA ARG A 115 13.39 -16.01 1.24
C ARG A 115 14.33 -17.08 0.71
N ARG A 116 13.75 -18.10 0.08
CA ARG A 116 14.51 -19.16 -0.60
C ARG A 116 14.59 -18.95 -2.09
N PHE A 117 15.78 -18.91 -2.69
CA PHE A 117 15.91 -18.72 -4.14
C PHE A 117 17.14 -19.42 -4.70
N ASP A 118 17.07 -19.76 -5.98
CA ASP A 118 18.22 -20.26 -6.71
C ASP A 118 18.95 -19.09 -7.39
N ALA A 119 20.27 -19.21 -7.52
CA ALA A 119 21.04 -18.21 -8.22
C ALA A 119 20.72 -18.26 -9.72
N PRO A 120 20.62 -17.12 -10.39
CA PRO A 120 20.57 -17.08 -11.85
C PRO A 120 21.81 -17.77 -12.47
N GLU A 121 21.66 -18.41 -13.63
CA GLU A 121 22.71 -19.23 -14.26
C GLU A 121 24.07 -18.51 -14.45
N ASP A 122 24.04 -17.19 -14.63
CA ASP A 122 25.20 -16.33 -14.86
C ASP A 122 25.78 -15.70 -13.58
N ALA A 123 25.20 -15.95 -12.41
CA ALA A 123 25.58 -15.27 -11.17
C ALA A 123 27.04 -15.49 -10.76
N GLY A 124 27.62 -16.66 -11.07
CA GLY A 124 29.05 -16.93 -10.81
C GLY A 124 30.04 -16.08 -11.63
N ARG A 125 29.57 -15.28 -12.59
CA ARG A 125 30.40 -14.35 -13.38
C ARG A 125 30.20 -12.89 -12.99
N MET A 126 29.20 -12.62 -12.15
CA MET A 126 28.69 -11.30 -11.83
C MET A 126 28.88 -11.00 -10.34
N ARG A 127 28.99 -9.73 -10.00
CA ARG A 127 28.85 -9.28 -8.61
C ARG A 127 27.36 -9.19 -8.32
N THR A 128 26.91 -9.87 -7.28
CA THR A 128 25.48 -9.98 -6.94
C THR A 128 25.23 -9.27 -5.63
N PHE A 129 24.24 -8.38 -5.61
CA PHE A 129 23.83 -7.59 -4.46
C PHE A 129 22.38 -7.90 -4.12
N VAL A 130 22.02 -7.88 -2.84
CA VAL A 130 20.64 -7.67 -2.42
C VAL A 130 20.45 -6.21 -2.03
N ASP A 131 19.46 -5.56 -2.62
CA ASP A 131 19.08 -4.18 -2.35
C ASP A 131 17.75 -4.17 -1.60
N LEU A 132 17.72 -3.53 -0.43
CA LEU A 132 16.52 -3.29 0.37
C LEU A 132 16.18 -1.80 0.29
N SER A 133 15.02 -1.45 -0.25
CA SER A 133 14.63 -0.06 -0.51
C SER A 133 14.15 0.70 0.75
N GLY A 134 13.91 -0.04 1.83
CA GLY A 134 13.52 0.46 3.15
C GLY A 134 12.90 -0.66 3.99
N ALA A 135 13.24 -0.71 5.27
CA ALA A 135 12.80 -1.76 6.19
C ALA A 135 12.73 -1.21 7.62
N MET A 136 11.55 -1.24 8.24
CA MET A 136 11.29 -0.57 9.51
C MET A 136 11.43 -1.54 10.70
N THR A 137 12.33 -1.37 11.69
CA THR A 137 13.26 -0.22 11.87
C THR A 137 14.72 -0.66 11.80
N THR A 138 15.17 -1.57 12.66
CA THR A 138 16.55 -2.07 12.64
C THR A 138 16.58 -3.42 11.94
N THR A 139 17.53 -3.65 11.03
CA THR A 139 17.63 -4.90 10.27
C THR A 139 18.92 -5.65 10.54
N ARG A 140 18.79 -6.97 10.73
CA ARG A 140 19.90 -7.92 10.94
C ARG A 140 19.79 -9.05 9.92
N PRO A 141 20.28 -8.86 8.68
CA PRO A 141 20.16 -9.86 7.65
C PRO A 141 21.21 -10.97 7.80
N THR A 142 20.84 -12.19 7.45
CA THR A 142 21.69 -13.37 7.37
C THR A 142 21.50 -14.02 6.01
N PHE A 143 22.59 -14.39 5.33
CA PHE A 143 22.55 -15.04 4.04
C PHE A 143 23.32 -16.36 4.08
N ASN A 144 22.66 -17.48 3.77
CA ASN A 144 23.24 -18.81 3.85
C ASN A 144 23.96 -19.12 5.19
N GLY A 145 23.43 -18.58 6.30
CA GLY A 145 24.02 -18.73 7.64
C GLY A 145 25.11 -17.71 8.00
N HIS A 146 25.51 -16.86 7.05
CA HIS A 146 26.46 -15.76 7.26
C HIS A 146 25.74 -14.47 7.66
N ALA A 147 26.05 -13.94 8.84
CA ALA A 147 25.52 -12.66 9.28
C ALA A 147 26.08 -11.52 8.41
N LEU A 148 25.21 -10.65 7.93
CA LEU A 148 25.56 -9.42 7.23
C LEU A 148 25.57 -8.24 8.21
N ARG A 149 26.07 -7.07 7.78
CA ARG A 149 26.15 -5.88 8.63
C ARG A 149 24.75 -5.43 9.06
N GLU A 150 24.57 -5.10 10.34
CA GLU A 150 23.34 -4.46 10.82
C GLU A 150 23.10 -3.11 10.13
N HIS A 151 21.83 -2.78 9.91
CA HIS A 151 21.40 -1.46 9.44
C HIS A 151 20.44 -0.85 10.46
N LEU A 152 20.73 0.39 10.88
CA LEU A 152 19.96 1.15 11.86
C LEU A 152 19.14 2.23 11.15
N GLY A 153 17.82 2.20 11.33
CA GLY A 153 16.86 3.15 10.74
C GLY A 153 16.13 2.53 9.55
N GLY A 154 14.92 3.05 9.26
CA GLY A 154 14.02 2.38 8.31
C GLY A 154 13.74 3.10 6.99
N TYR A 155 14.16 4.34 6.81
CA TYR A 155 13.66 5.21 5.72
C TYR A 155 14.50 5.24 4.45
N LEU A 156 15.76 4.82 4.53
CA LEU A 156 16.73 4.91 3.44
C LEU A 156 17.15 3.51 2.96
N PRO A 157 17.50 3.37 1.67
CA PRO A 157 17.88 2.09 1.11
C PRO A 157 19.27 1.64 1.59
N PHE A 158 19.51 0.34 1.59
CA PHE A 158 20.81 -0.25 1.87
C PHE A 158 21.00 -1.55 1.09
N SER A 159 22.27 -1.92 0.87
CA SER A 159 22.66 -3.01 -0.02
C SER A 159 23.76 -3.88 0.58
N TYR A 160 23.75 -5.17 0.25
CA TYR A 160 24.81 -6.11 0.61
C TYR A 160 25.28 -6.88 -0.61
N GLU A 161 26.59 -7.02 -0.77
CA GLU A 161 27.16 -7.93 -1.76
C GLU A 161 27.09 -9.37 -1.25
N LEU A 162 26.49 -10.24 -2.05
CA LEU A 162 26.27 -11.67 -1.77
C LEU A 162 27.21 -12.58 -2.55
N THR A 163 28.02 -12.03 -3.45
CA THR A 163 28.84 -12.73 -4.45
C THR A 163 29.58 -13.96 -3.87
N ASP A 164 30.29 -13.78 -2.76
CA ASP A 164 31.15 -14.83 -2.18
C ASP A 164 30.39 -15.93 -1.42
N HIS A 165 29.10 -15.70 -1.11
CA HIS A 165 28.26 -16.62 -0.34
C HIS A 165 27.12 -17.23 -1.16
N LEU A 166 27.00 -16.85 -2.44
CA LEU A 166 25.93 -17.28 -3.33
C LEU A 166 26.16 -18.71 -3.82
N ALA A 167 25.23 -19.60 -3.51
CA ALA A 167 25.21 -20.96 -4.03
C ALA A 167 24.36 -21.05 -5.31
N THR A 168 24.63 -22.03 -6.18
CA THR A 168 23.84 -22.25 -7.40
C THR A 168 22.35 -22.45 -7.11
N GLY A 169 22.02 -23.11 -6.00
CA GLY A 169 20.64 -23.34 -5.59
C GLY A 169 20.48 -23.43 -4.07
N GLY A 170 19.25 -23.32 -3.59
CA GLY A 170 18.91 -23.45 -2.18
C GLY A 170 19.39 -22.30 -1.29
N ASN A 171 19.60 -21.11 -1.85
CA ASN A 171 20.00 -19.96 -1.05
C ASN A 171 18.88 -19.54 -0.10
N VAL A 172 19.24 -19.11 1.10
CA VAL A 172 18.32 -18.58 2.10
C VAL A 172 18.79 -17.21 2.54
N LEU A 173 17.99 -16.19 2.24
CA LEU A 173 18.10 -14.87 2.85
C LEU A 173 17.10 -14.78 4.00
N ALA A 174 17.59 -14.57 5.22
CA ALA A 174 16.78 -14.26 6.38
C ALA A 174 17.01 -12.80 6.80
N VAL A 175 15.95 -12.07 7.13
CA VAL A 175 16.02 -10.69 7.59
C VAL A 175 15.25 -10.58 8.89
N ASP A 176 15.98 -10.45 10.00
CA ASP A 176 15.38 -10.08 11.28
C ASP A 176 15.14 -8.57 11.30
N ILE A 177 13.91 -8.19 11.61
CA ILE A 177 13.42 -6.82 11.74
C ILE A 177 13.12 -6.59 13.23
N ASP A 178 13.93 -5.77 13.87
CA ASP A 178 13.70 -5.30 15.22
C ASP A 178 12.89 -4.00 15.16
N ALA A 179 11.59 -4.13 15.42
CA ALA A 179 10.63 -3.04 15.42
C ALA A 179 10.33 -2.53 16.84
N THR A 180 11.16 -2.89 17.83
CA THR A 180 11.07 -2.35 19.19
C THR A 180 11.55 -0.89 19.22
N TRP A 181 11.13 -0.14 20.23
CA TRP A 181 11.58 1.24 20.46
C TRP A 181 13.07 1.27 20.77
N GLN A 182 13.86 1.98 19.94
CA GLN A 182 15.33 1.95 19.97
C GLN A 182 15.93 3.36 19.99
N ASN A 183 17.21 3.50 20.34
CA ASN A 183 17.94 4.78 20.23
C ASN A 183 18.39 5.03 18.77
N VAL A 184 17.42 5.14 17.85
CA VAL A 184 17.62 5.29 16.40
C VAL A 184 16.60 6.31 15.87
N PRO A 185 16.97 7.33 15.08
CA PRO A 185 16.00 8.33 14.60
C PRO A 185 14.83 7.69 13.83
N PRO A 186 13.57 8.07 14.09
CA PRO A 186 13.10 9.15 14.98
C PRO A 186 12.84 8.75 16.44
N ASP A 187 13.01 7.48 16.81
CA ASP A 187 12.84 6.94 18.15
C ASP A 187 13.91 7.46 19.14
N GLY A 188 13.92 6.91 20.35
CA GLY A 188 15.02 7.08 21.32
C GLY A 188 14.65 7.93 22.53
N ALA A 189 13.65 8.78 22.42
CA ALA A 189 13.13 9.54 23.55
C ALA A 189 12.45 8.63 24.59
N ASP A 190 12.65 8.94 25.87
CA ASP A 190 11.92 8.28 26.97
C ASP A 190 10.41 8.50 26.82
N GLY A 191 9.62 7.43 26.88
CA GLY A 191 8.16 7.47 26.73
C GLY A 191 7.60 6.75 25.50
N GLY A 192 8.47 6.14 24.69
CA GLY A 192 8.07 5.26 23.59
C GLY A 192 7.31 6.00 22.49
N ALA A 193 6.42 5.30 21.80
CA ALA A 193 5.63 5.80 20.67
C ALA A 193 4.81 7.08 20.94
N TYR A 194 4.60 7.48 22.21
CA TYR A 194 3.99 8.77 22.56
C TYR A 194 4.88 9.99 22.27
N LYS A 195 6.16 9.77 21.97
CA LYS A 195 7.15 10.83 21.73
C LYS A 195 7.37 11.19 20.27
N VAL A 196 6.84 10.43 19.33
CA VAL A 196 6.90 10.71 17.89
C VAL A 196 5.48 10.90 17.41
N ASP A 197 5.21 12.00 16.71
CA ASP A 197 3.85 12.32 16.24
C ASP A 197 3.47 11.62 14.93
N TYR A 198 3.76 10.33 14.85
CA TYR A 198 3.34 9.41 13.80
C TYR A 198 3.74 7.99 14.22
N PHE A 199 3.07 6.97 13.69
CA PHE A 199 3.47 5.59 13.92
C PHE A 199 4.45 5.04 12.89
N GLU A 200 5.22 4.05 13.35
CA GLU A 200 6.21 3.31 12.58
C GLU A 200 5.97 1.80 12.68
N PRO A 201 4.90 1.28 12.04
CA PRO A 201 4.71 -0.16 11.98
C PRO A 201 5.91 -0.83 11.31
N GLY A 202 6.45 -1.87 11.95
CA GLY A 202 7.60 -2.59 11.43
C GLY A 202 7.33 -3.30 10.10
N GLY A 203 8.40 -3.66 9.39
CA GLY A 203 8.35 -4.59 8.26
C GLY A 203 9.26 -4.24 7.08
N LEU A 204 9.30 -5.16 6.12
CA LEU A 204 9.86 -4.91 4.78
C LEU A 204 8.82 -4.12 3.98
N TYR A 205 8.70 -2.83 4.27
CA TYR A 205 7.62 -1.97 3.75
C TYR A 205 7.94 -1.33 2.39
N ARG A 206 9.12 -1.58 1.82
CA ARG A 206 9.50 -1.23 0.45
C ARG A 206 10.19 -2.41 -0.23
N ASP A 207 10.40 -2.29 -1.53
CA ASP A 207 10.91 -3.35 -2.40
C ASP A 207 12.26 -3.94 -1.98
N VAL A 208 12.40 -5.24 -2.24
CA VAL A 208 13.66 -5.98 -2.17
C VAL A 208 14.00 -6.51 -3.56
N SER A 209 15.26 -6.40 -3.97
CA SER A 209 15.71 -6.89 -5.28
C SER A 209 17.10 -7.52 -5.23
N LEU A 210 17.39 -8.41 -6.18
CA LEU A 210 18.73 -8.90 -6.47
C LEU A 210 19.28 -8.11 -7.66
N ARG A 211 20.35 -7.35 -7.44
CA ARG A 211 21.04 -6.60 -8.50
C ARG A 211 22.35 -7.30 -8.86
N MET A 212 22.47 -7.70 -10.10
CA MET A 212 23.65 -8.35 -10.67
C MET A 212 24.33 -7.35 -11.61
N VAL A 213 25.63 -7.16 -11.41
CA VAL A 213 26.45 -6.24 -12.22
C VAL A 213 27.77 -6.91 -12.58
N PRO A 214 28.48 -6.45 -13.63
CA PRO A 214 29.81 -6.98 -13.95
C PRO A 214 30.80 -6.79 -12.81
N GLN A 215 31.94 -7.46 -12.94
CA GLN A 215 33.08 -7.27 -12.04
C GLN A 215 33.62 -5.83 -12.02
N VAL A 216 33.38 -5.06 -13.08
CA VAL A 216 33.60 -3.62 -13.11
C VAL A 216 32.35 -2.91 -13.59
N PHE A 217 31.82 -2.02 -12.76
CA PHE A 217 30.55 -1.35 -13.01
C PHE A 217 30.54 0.08 -12.50
N ILE A 218 29.51 0.83 -12.91
CA ILE A 218 29.26 2.20 -12.44
C ILE A 218 28.41 2.10 -11.16
N ALA A 219 28.99 2.47 -10.02
CA ALA A 219 28.34 2.39 -8.71
C ALA A 219 27.48 3.63 -8.40
N ASP A 220 27.87 4.81 -8.91
CA ASP A 220 27.10 6.03 -8.75
C ASP A 220 27.26 6.98 -9.94
N LEU A 221 26.23 7.80 -10.19
CA LEU A 221 26.20 8.82 -11.21
C LEU A 221 25.48 10.07 -10.67
N PHE A 222 26.22 11.17 -10.55
CA PHE A 222 25.66 12.49 -10.27
C PHE A 222 25.76 13.38 -11.50
N ALA A 223 24.62 13.88 -11.97
CA ALA A 223 24.49 14.77 -13.10
C ALA A 223 23.97 16.13 -12.62
N LYS A 224 24.87 17.10 -12.52
CA LYS A 224 24.68 18.40 -11.90
C LYS A 224 24.46 19.48 -12.97
N PRO A 225 23.24 20.04 -13.12
CA PRO A 225 23.02 21.18 -14.00
C PRO A 225 23.80 22.41 -13.51
N VAL A 226 24.45 23.12 -14.43
CA VAL A 226 25.19 24.36 -14.14
C VAL A 226 24.83 25.47 -15.11
N ASP A 227 24.80 26.71 -14.59
CA ASP A 227 24.46 27.93 -15.32
C ASP A 227 23.18 27.80 -16.19
N VAL A 228 22.14 27.23 -15.58
CA VAL A 228 20.93 26.79 -16.28
C VAL A 228 20.21 27.94 -17.02
N LEU A 229 20.32 29.19 -16.56
CA LEU A 229 19.61 30.31 -17.18
C LEU A 229 20.38 30.96 -18.35
N THR A 230 21.65 30.64 -18.54
CA THR A 230 22.48 31.26 -19.59
C THR A 230 22.70 30.28 -20.75
N PRO A 231 21.96 30.38 -21.88
CA PRO A 231 21.99 29.34 -22.91
C PRO A 231 23.38 29.04 -23.49
N ALA A 232 24.28 30.03 -23.54
CA ALA A 232 25.63 29.88 -24.10
C ALA A 232 26.59 29.08 -23.21
N SER A 233 26.37 29.06 -21.89
CA SER A 233 27.24 28.43 -20.89
C SER A 233 26.55 27.32 -20.08
N ARG A 234 25.25 27.12 -20.32
CA ARG A 234 24.46 26.02 -19.76
C ARG A 234 25.11 24.67 -20.06
N ALA A 235 25.30 23.89 -19.00
CA ALA A 235 25.88 22.57 -19.09
C ALA A 235 25.37 21.63 -18.01
N VAL A 236 25.79 20.36 -18.10
CA VAL A 236 25.65 19.37 -17.03
C VAL A 236 27.05 18.84 -16.72
N GLU A 237 27.47 18.99 -15.45
CA GLU A 237 28.68 18.39 -14.90
C GLU A 237 28.37 16.98 -14.41
N ILE A 238 29.23 16.02 -14.72
CA ILE A 238 29.04 14.60 -14.42
C ILE A 238 30.13 14.15 -13.46
N GLN A 239 29.72 13.51 -12.37
CA GLN A 239 30.61 12.72 -11.51
C GLN A 239 30.13 11.28 -11.53
N CYS A 240 30.98 10.38 -12.03
CA CYS A 240 30.66 8.96 -12.19
C CYS A 240 31.64 8.12 -11.39
N THR A 241 31.15 7.37 -10.41
CA THR A 241 32.00 6.46 -9.62
C THR A 241 31.98 5.06 -10.23
N VAL A 242 33.16 4.58 -10.64
CA VAL A 242 33.38 3.22 -11.15
C VAL A 242 33.92 2.37 -10.00
N ASP A 243 33.32 1.21 -9.76
CA ASP A 243 33.75 0.19 -8.81
C ASP A 243 34.29 -1.02 -9.58
N ALA A 244 35.59 -1.30 -9.41
CA ALA A 244 36.31 -2.30 -10.18
C ALA A 244 36.94 -3.36 -9.28
N ALA A 245 36.68 -4.64 -9.58
CA ALA A 245 37.30 -5.76 -8.87
C ALA A 245 38.79 -5.97 -9.21
N PHE A 246 39.31 -5.32 -10.26
CA PHE A 246 40.69 -5.44 -10.72
C PHE A 246 41.12 -4.21 -11.53
N ALA A 247 42.43 -4.10 -11.81
CA ALA A 247 42.99 -3.05 -12.67
C ALA A 247 42.39 -3.11 -14.08
N LEU A 248 41.97 -1.96 -14.61
CA LEU A 248 41.32 -1.91 -15.92
C LEU A 248 42.32 -2.04 -17.07
N PRO A 249 42.05 -2.86 -18.10
CA PRO A 249 42.88 -2.92 -19.29
C PRO A 249 42.66 -1.69 -20.18
N ASP A 250 43.74 -1.18 -20.77
CA ASP A 250 43.67 -0.08 -21.74
C ASP A 250 43.25 -0.57 -23.13
N PRO A 251 42.43 0.19 -23.88
CA PRO A 251 41.79 1.44 -23.50
C PRO A 251 40.45 1.22 -22.75
N ALA A 252 40.24 1.96 -21.66
CA ALA A 252 38.95 2.11 -21.00
C ALA A 252 38.46 3.57 -21.04
N ARG A 253 37.16 3.78 -21.27
CA ARG A 253 36.54 5.10 -21.33
C ARG A 253 35.12 5.11 -20.78
N LEU A 254 34.67 6.27 -20.35
CA LEU A 254 33.31 6.58 -19.95
C LEU A 254 32.67 7.41 -21.07
N GLU A 255 31.62 6.89 -21.70
CA GLU A 255 30.80 7.62 -22.65
C GLU A 255 29.54 8.10 -21.94
N VAL A 256 29.22 9.39 -22.02
CA VAL A 256 28.04 9.97 -21.38
C VAL A 256 27.15 10.62 -22.41
N VAL A 257 25.85 10.33 -22.37
CA VAL A 257 24.83 10.87 -23.28
C VAL A 257 23.72 11.51 -22.47
N LEU A 258 23.43 12.78 -22.72
CA LEU A 258 22.17 13.41 -22.33
C LEU A 258 21.16 13.21 -23.46
N SER A 259 19.97 12.70 -23.14
CA SER A 259 18.92 12.47 -24.14
C SER A 259 17.58 13.04 -23.71
N TYR A 260 16.80 13.46 -24.69
CA TYR A 260 15.40 13.84 -24.53
C TYR A 260 14.52 12.85 -25.29
N ARG A 261 13.69 12.09 -24.56
CA ARG A 261 12.81 11.06 -25.15
C ARG A 261 13.59 10.09 -26.06
N GLY A 262 14.79 9.70 -25.62
CA GLY A 262 15.68 8.80 -26.34
C GLY A 262 16.50 9.43 -27.48
N THR A 263 16.29 10.71 -27.82
CA THR A 263 17.11 11.42 -28.80
C THR A 263 18.31 12.07 -28.11
N PRO A 264 19.57 11.77 -28.51
CA PRO A 264 20.75 12.42 -27.96
C PRO A 264 20.72 13.95 -28.15
N VAL A 265 21.03 14.68 -27.10
CA VAL A 265 21.11 16.16 -27.06
C VAL A 265 22.56 16.62 -26.94
N SER A 266 23.34 15.95 -26.10
CA SER A 266 24.78 16.22 -25.91
C SER A 266 25.48 14.93 -25.50
N THR A 267 26.77 14.83 -25.82
CA THR A 267 27.59 13.64 -25.55
C THR A 267 28.98 14.03 -25.08
N ALA A 268 29.58 13.22 -24.21
CA ALA A 268 30.96 13.36 -23.75
C ALA A 268 31.66 12.00 -23.70
N SER A 269 32.99 11.98 -23.81
CA SER A 269 33.81 10.78 -23.64
C SER A 269 35.05 11.11 -22.83
N GLN A 270 35.35 10.33 -21.80
CA GLN A 270 36.50 10.54 -20.91
C GLN A 270 37.28 9.24 -20.70
N PRO A 271 38.63 9.26 -20.69
CA PRO A 271 39.41 8.08 -20.36
C PRO A 271 39.15 7.66 -18.91
N VAL A 272 39.13 6.36 -18.66
CA VAL A 272 38.99 5.78 -17.31
C VAL A 272 40.25 4.99 -17.00
N LYS A 273 40.86 5.27 -15.85
CA LYS A 273 42.03 4.54 -15.39
C LYS A 273 41.80 4.03 -13.97
N VAL A 274 42.04 2.74 -13.77
CA VAL A 274 41.98 2.05 -12.48
C VAL A 274 43.21 1.17 -12.35
N ASP A 275 44.13 1.53 -11.45
CA ASP A 275 45.42 0.85 -11.29
C ASP A 275 45.34 -0.45 -10.47
N ALA A 276 44.32 -0.59 -9.62
CA ALA A 276 44.07 -1.76 -8.78
C ALA A 276 42.58 -1.83 -8.39
N ALA A 277 42.15 -2.94 -7.80
CA ALA A 277 40.78 -3.10 -7.31
C ALA A 277 40.38 -1.93 -6.38
N GLY A 278 39.20 -1.36 -6.59
CA GLY A 278 38.72 -0.21 -5.82
C GLY A 278 37.76 0.68 -6.60
N ARG A 279 37.47 1.85 -6.02
CA ARG A 279 36.59 2.87 -6.60
C ARG A 279 37.38 4.07 -7.12
N VAL A 280 37.01 4.55 -8.30
CA VAL A 280 37.51 5.82 -8.87
C VAL A 280 36.34 6.68 -9.32
N THR A 281 36.44 8.00 -9.13
CA THR A 281 35.48 8.96 -9.67
C THR A 281 36.04 9.58 -10.94
N VAL A 282 35.26 9.56 -12.01
CA VAL A 282 35.58 10.14 -13.30
C VAL A 282 34.64 11.30 -13.56
N GLU A 283 35.22 12.43 -13.94
CA GLU A 283 34.46 13.64 -14.23
C GLU A 283 34.28 13.83 -15.73
N ALA A 284 33.09 14.23 -16.15
CA ALA A 284 32.79 14.59 -17.54
C ALA A 284 31.90 15.84 -17.58
N ARG A 285 31.79 16.46 -18.76
CA ARG A 285 30.98 17.67 -18.96
C ARG A 285 30.21 17.58 -20.27
N LEU A 286 28.92 17.94 -20.21
CA LEU A 286 28.02 18.00 -21.35
C LEU A 286 27.65 19.46 -21.61
N ASP A 287 28.16 20.02 -22.72
CA ASP A 287 27.93 21.39 -23.17
C ASP A 287 26.96 21.44 -24.38
N GLY A 288 26.77 22.62 -24.96
CA GLY A 288 25.96 22.80 -26.18
C GLY A 288 24.45 22.76 -25.94
N LEU A 289 24.00 23.11 -24.73
CA LEU A 289 22.61 22.95 -24.29
C LEU A 289 21.75 24.21 -24.53
N SER A 290 22.00 24.98 -25.58
CA SER A 290 21.29 26.25 -25.82
C SER A 290 19.78 26.07 -25.99
N ASP A 291 19.36 24.97 -26.64
CA ASP A 291 17.97 24.74 -27.04
C ASP A 291 17.19 23.79 -26.11
N VAL A 292 17.76 23.43 -24.95
CA VAL A 292 17.06 22.59 -23.96
C VAL A 292 15.94 23.36 -23.26
N LYS A 293 14.88 22.63 -22.89
CA LYS A 293 13.73 23.16 -22.17
C LYS A 293 13.95 22.95 -20.67
N LEU A 294 13.58 23.95 -19.88
CA LEU A 294 13.73 23.90 -18.44
C LEU A 294 12.62 23.05 -17.81
N TRP A 295 12.94 22.42 -16.69
CA TRP A 295 11.93 21.84 -15.80
C TRP A 295 11.22 22.97 -15.06
N ASP A 296 9.89 22.90 -15.01
CA ASP A 296 9.02 23.89 -14.39
C ASP A 296 7.78 23.22 -13.78
N VAL A 297 7.03 23.94 -12.93
CA VAL A 297 5.81 23.41 -12.28
C VAL A 297 4.71 23.10 -13.27
N ASP A 298 4.63 23.84 -14.37
CA ASP A 298 3.61 23.64 -15.42
C ASP A 298 4.13 22.78 -16.58
N ASN A 299 5.45 22.78 -16.79
CA ASN A 299 6.12 22.08 -17.89
C ASN A 299 7.36 21.33 -17.36
N PRO A 300 7.20 20.19 -16.66
CA PRO A 300 8.29 19.44 -16.05
C PRO A 300 9.10 18.65 -17.11
N HIS A 301 9.95 19.35 -17.87
CA HIS A 301 10.81 18.71 -18.87
C HIS A 301 11.91 17.87 -18.21
N LEU A 302 11.91 16.57 -18.52
CA LEU A 302 12.86 15.59 -18.00
C LEU A 302 13.76 15.05 -19.11
N TYR A 303 15.01 14.79 -18.76
CA TYR A 303 16.07 14.26 -19.61
C TYR A 303 16.71 13.05 -18.93
N ASP A 304 17.22 12.12 -19.73
CA ASP A 304 17.98 10.98 -19.22
C ASP A 304 19.47 11.18 -19.51
N VAL A 305 20.31 11.10 -18.48
CA VAL A 305 21.77 11.01 -18.59
C VAL A 305 22.14 9.55 -18.46
N VAL A 306 22.74 8.98 -19.50
CA VAL A 306 23.23 7.60 -19.53
C VAL A 306 24.75 7.63 -19.61
N ALA A 307 25.41 7.06 -18.61
CA ALA A 307 26.85 6.84 -18.60
C ALA A 307 27.14 5.38 -18.94
N THR A 308 28.01 5.12 -19.91
CA THR A 308 28.38 3.80 -20.40
C THR A 308 29.87 3.60 -20.24
N LEU A 309 30.27 2.59 -19.46
CA LEU A 309 31.65 2.18 -19.31
C LEU A 309 32.04 1.27 -20.48
N VAL A 310 33.05 1.66 -21.24
CA VAL A 310 33.55 0.91 -22.41
C VAL A 310 34.99 0.49 -22.16
N ILE A 311 35.27 -0.81 -22.25
CA ILE A 311 36.60 -1.40 -22.01
C ILE A 311 36.99 -2.22 -23.25
N GLY A 312 38.19 -1.98 -23.79
CA GLY A 312 38.64 -2.70 -25.00
C GLY A 312 37.74 -2.48 -26.21
N GLY A 313 37.04 -1.35 -26.27
CA GLY A 313 36.05 -1.03 -27.31
C GLY A 313 34.68 -1.67 -27.14
N GLN A 314 34.44 -2.43 -26.06
CA GLN A 314 33.16 -3.07 -25.77
C GLN A 314 32.43 -2.42 -24.58
N PRO A 315 31.12 -2.15 -24.68
CA PRO A 315 30.33 -1.64 -23.56
C PRO A 315 30.19 -2.72 -22.48
N VAL A 316 30.61 -2.41 -21.24
CA VAL A 316 30.60 -3.37 -20.13
C VAL A 316 29.43 -3.12 -19.18
N HIS A 317 29.12 -1.86 -18.89
CA HIS A 317 28.03 -1.49 -17.98
C HIS A 317 27.50 -0.11 -18.36
N ASP A 318 26.18 0.08 -18.28
CA ASP A 318 25.57 1.41 -18.35
C ASP A 318 24.81 1.74 -17.07
N PHE A 319 24.64 3.04 -16.81
CA PHE A 319 23.87 3.52 -15.67
C PHE A 319 23.19 4.83 -16.02
N ALA A 320 21.90 4.91 -15.71
CA ALA A 320 21.07 6.04 -16.09
C ALA A 320 20.60 6.85 -14.87
N ARG A 321 20.48 8.16 -15.06
CA ARG A 321 19.81 9.08 -14.14
C ARG A 321 18.90 10.00 -14.92
N ARG A 322 17.67 10.16 -14.41
CA ARG A 322 16.77 11.19 -14.90
C ARG A 322 17.08 12.50 -14.19
N ILE A 323 17.12 13.59 -14.95
CA ILE A 323 17.33 14.95 -14.45
C ILE A 323 16.32 15.91 -15.08
N GLY A 324 16.18 17.08 -14.46
CA GLY A 324 15.54 18.26 -15.06
C GLY A 324 16.47 19.46 -14.88
N LEU A 325 16.54 20.33 -15.87
CA LEU A 325 17.36 21.53 -15.79
C LEU A 325 16.51 22.68 -15.28
N ARG A 326 16.79 23.16 -14.07
CA ARG A 326 16.09 24.31 -13.47
C ARG A 326 17.00 25.06 -12.49
N THR A 327 16.64 26.29 -12.16
CA THR A 327 17.17 26.97 -10.96
C THR A 327 16.07 27.17 -9.94
N ALA A 328 16.31 26.85 -8.67
CA ALA A 328 15.39 27.11 -7.58
C ALA A 328 16.16 27.83 -6.47
N ARG A 329 15.75 29.06 -6.12
CA ARG A 329 16.46 29.89 -5.14
C ARG A 329 15.49 30.49 -4.13
N PHE A 330 15.83 30.34 -2.86
CA PHE A 330 15.23 31.03 -1.75
C PHE A 330 16.06 32.27 -1.45
N GLU A 331 15.48 33.43 -1.65
CA GLU A 331 16.10 34.72 -1.38
C GLU A 331 15.30 35.45 -0.28
N THR A 332 15.87 36.49 0.32
CA THR A 332 15.24 37.22 1.44
C THR A 332 13.97 37.96 1.03
N ASP A 333 13.79 38.16 -0.27
CA ASP A 333 12.61 38.79 -0.83
C ASP A 333 11.64 37.79 -1.49
N GLY A 334 11.89 36.48 -1.45
CA GLY A 334 10.97 35.44 -1.92
C GLY A 334 11.64 34.23 -2.58
N PHE A 335 10.83 33.30 -3.11
CA PHE A 335 11.31 32.14 -3.85
C PHE A 335 11.27 32.39 -5.36
N PHE A 336 12.28 31.87 -6.08
CA PHE A 336 12.41 31.99 -7.52
C PHE A 336 12.63 30.63 -8.17
N LEU A 337 11.78 30.30 -9.14
CA LEU A 337 11.95 29.18 -10.06
C LEU A 337 12.29 29.72 -11.45
N ASN A 338 13.40 29.27 -12.02
CA ASN A 338 13.88 29.69 -13.34
C ASN A 338 14.00 31.22 -13.50
N GLY A 339 14.36 31.92 -12.42
CA GLY A 339 14.46 33.39 -12.36
C GLY A 339 13.13 34.12 -12.15
N ASN A 340 11.99 33.40 -12.18
CA ASN A 340 10.67 33.98 -11.95
C ASN A 340 10.25 33.79 -10.49
N ARG A 341 9.75 34.85 -9.86
CA ARG A 341 9.23 34.78 -8.49
C ARG A 341 7.99 33.88 -8.47
N LEU A 342 7.96 32.92 -7.56
CA LEU A 342 6.85 31.99 -7.36
C LEU A 342 6.60 31.84 -5.86
N LYS A 343 5.34 31.93 -5.44
CA LYS A 343 4.95 31.63 -4.05
C LYS A 343 4.78 30.14 -3.88
N LEU A 344 5.47 29.58 -2.89
CA LEU A 344 5.30 28.18 -2.53
C LEU A 344 3.94 27.99 -1.85
N PHE A 345 3.15 27.07 -2.40
CA PHE A 345 1.78 26.77 -2.01
C PHE A 345 1.64 25.27 -1.90
N GLY A 346 1.52 24.75 -0.68
CA GLY A 346 1.60 23.32 -0.45
C GLY A 346 1.11 22.82 0.88
N LEU A 347 1.36 21.54 1.11
CA LEU A 347 0.93 20.76 2.28
C LEU A 347 2.08 19.84 2.73
N ASN A 348 2.04 19.44 4.00
CA ASN A 348 2.87 18.36 4.55
C ASN A 348 2.21 16.99 4.26
N ARG A 349 3.02 15.95 4.01
CA ARG A 349 2.54 14.61 3.65
C ARG A 349 3.30 13.54 4.40
N HIS A 350 2.61 12.65 5.11
CA HIS A 350 3.12 11.36 5.58
C HIS A 350 2.91 10.25 4.54
N GLN A 351 3.70 9.17 4.59
CA GLN A 351 3.53 7.98 3.73
C GLN A 351 2.70 6.85 4.38
N VAL A 352 1.92 7.17 5.42
CA VAL A 352 1.14 6.21 6.21
C VAL A 352 -0.28 6.11 5.68
N TYR A 353 -0.78 4.89 5.53
CA TYR A 353 -2.11 4.57 5.02
C TYR A 353 -2.84 3.62 5.97
N PRO A 354 -4.19 3.64 5.99
CA PRO A 354 -4.95 2.70 6.80
C PRO A 354 -4.67 1.27 6.32
N PHE A 355 -4.71 0.31 7.25
CA PHE A 355 -4.45 -1.13 7.04
C PHE A 355 -3.01 -1.52 6.68
N GLY A 356 -2.43 -0.90 5.64
CA GLY A 356 -1.10 -1.24 5.14
C GLY A 356 0.06 -0.54 5.87
N GLY A 357 -0.23 0.48 6.69
CA GLY A 357 0.82 1.31 7.27
C GLY A 357 1.59 2.04 6.17
N MET A 358 2.92 1.92 6.18
CA MET A 358 3.77 2.44 5.09
C MET A 358 3.91 1.43 3.93
N SER A 359 3.35 0.24 4.04
CA SER A 359 3.61 -0.92 3.17
C SER A 359 2.69 -0.97 1.96
N LEU A 360 2.39 0.18 1.33
CA LEU A 360 1.57 0.24 0.12
C LEU A 360 2.42 0.45 -1.13
N PRO A 361 2.01 -0.12 -2.29
CA PRO A 361 2.81 -0.16 -3.51
C PRO A 361 3.05 1.23 -4.11
N ASP A 362 4.07 1.29 -4.96
CA ASP A 362 4.51 2.48 -5.68
C ASP A 362 3.37 3.25 -6.35
N ARG A 363 2.41 2.55 -6.98
CA ARG A 363 1.23 3.16 -7.59
C ARG A 363 0.42 4.01 -6.59
N VAL A 364 0.20 3.49 -5.38
CA VAL A 364 -0.53 4.21 -4.33
C VAL A 364 0.27 5.41 -3.84
N GLN A 365 1.59 5.27 -3.72
CA GLN A 365 2.48 6.40 -3.37
C GLN A 365 2.39 7.53 -4.42
N ARG A 366 2.36 7.18 -5.71
CA ARG A 366 2.16 8.13 -6.82
C ARG A 366 0.79 8.80 -6.77
N GLY A 367 -0.24 8.08 -6.29
CA GLY A 367 -1.59 8.60 -6.06
C GLY A 367 -1.63 9.84 -5.18
N ASP A 368 -0.86 9.86 -4.08
CA ASP A 368 -0.77 11.05 -3.21
C ASP A 368 -0.25 12.29 -3.96
N ALA A 369 0.77 12.13 -4.84
CA ALA A 369 1.31 13.22 -5.64
C ALA A 369 0.28 13.76 -6.66
N LEU A 370 -0.51 12.88 -7.27
CA LEU A 370 -1.59 13.26 -8.18
C LEU A 370 -2.68 14.07 -7.45
N ILE A 371 -3.06 13.67 -6.24
CA ILE A 371 -4.03 14.39 -5.42
C ILE A 371 -3.48 15.78 -5.06
N LEU A 372 -2.25 15.86 -4.57
CA LEU A 372 -1.63 17.14 -4.23
C LEU A 372 -1.58 18.10 -5.44
N LYS A 373 -1.15 17.62 -6.61
CA LYS A 373 -1.05 18.47 -7.82
C LYS A 373 -2.40 18.86 -8.38
N HIS A 374 -3.26 17.87 -8.65
CA HIS A 374 -4.46 18.07 -9.47
C HIS A 374 -5.70 18.36 -8.64
N GLU A 375 -5.77 17.83 -7.42
CA GLU A 375 -6.92 18.08 -6.56
C GLU A 375 -6.73 19.33 -5.71
N PHE A 376 -5.56 19.47 -5.07
CA PHE A 376 -5.27 20.57 -4.15
C PHE A 376 -4.45 21.71 -4.75
N ASN A 377 -4.11 21.64 -6.05
CA ASN A 377 -3.33 22.65 -6.77
C ASN A 377 -1.98 22.99 -6.11
N CYS A 378 -1.41 22.06 -5.34
CA CYS A 378 -0.12 22.28 -4.70
C CYS A 378 1.00 22.35 -5.74
N ASN A 379 1.88 23.33 -5.59
CA ASN A 379 3.12 23.43 -6.35
C ASN A 379 4.34 22.96 -5.53
N MET A 380 4.16 22.73 -4.23
CA MET A 380 5.17 22.19 -3.33
C MET A 380 4.59 21.20 -2.32
N VAL A 381 5.40 20.24 -1.88
CA VAL A 381 5.11 19.32 -0.77
C VAL A 381 6.32 19.18 0.14
N ARG A 382 6.08 18.99 1.44
CA ARG A 382 7.11 18.60 2.41
C ARG A 382 6.92 17.15 2.85
N CYS A 383 8.00 16.39 2.77
CA CYS A 383 8.07 14.97 3.15
C CYS A 383 8.21 14.81 4.67
N SER A 384 7.13 15.04 5.42
CA SER A 384 7.12 14.97 6.89
C SER A 384 7.19 13.52 7.39
N HIS A 385 8.14 13.09 8.24
CA HIS A 385 9.38 13.76 8.62
C HIS A 385 10.59 12.86 8.35
N TYR A 386 10.70 12.42 7.10
CA TYR A 386 11.64 11.39 6.67
C TYR A 386 11.72 11.28 5.14
N PRO A 387 12.79 10.66 4.59
CA PRO A 387 12.90 10.34 3.17
C PRO A 387 11.77 9.41 2.70
N GLN A 388 11.01 9.87 1.70
CA GLN A 388 9.86 9.13 1.17
C GLN A 388 10.23 8.20 0.01
N SER A 389 9.25 7.45 -0.48
CA SER A 389 9.46 6.45 -1.54
C SER A 389 9.94 7.10 -2.84
N ALA A 390 10.79 6.37 -3.57
CA ALA A 390 11.26 6.81 -4.88
C ALA A 390 10.09 7.07 -5.84
N ALA A 391 9.05 6.23 -5.81
CA ALA A 391 7.88 6.39 -6.67
C ALA A 391 7.09 7.69 -6.43
N PHE A 392 6.95 8.13 -5.17
CA PHE A 392 6.35 9.44 -4.88
C PHE A 392 7.20 10.58 -5.44
N LEU A 393 8.52 10.51 -5.24
CA LEU A 393 9.45 11.53 -5.73
C LEU A 393 9.55 11.54 -7.27
N ASP A 394 9.48 10.38 -7.93
CA ASP A 394 9.40 10.26 -9.38
C ASP A 394 8.12 10.94 -9.90
N ALA A 395 6.98 10.73 -9.23
CA ALA A 395 5.75 11.43 -9.59
C ALA A 395 5.88 12.95 -9.39
N CYS A 396 6.56 13.42 -8.34
CA CYS A 396 6.82 14.85 -8.16
C CYS A 396 7.69 15.44 -9.29
N ASP A 397 8.72 14.69 -9.72
CA ASP A 397 9.57 15.06 -10.87
C ASP A 397 8.73 15.17 -12.16
N GLU A 398 7.80 14.24 -12.38
CA GLU A 398 6.95 14.13 -13.58
C GLU A 398 5.77 15.10 -13.60
N LEU A 399 5.24 15.47 -12.43
CA LEU A 399 4.06 16.32 -12.28
C LEU A 399 4.39 17.81 -12.08
N GLY A 400 5.67 18.15 -11.89
CA GLY A 400 6.07 19.52 -11.59
C GLY A 400 5.62 19.94 -10.18
N ILE A 401 5.91 19.10 -9.18
CA ILE A 401 5.72 19.40 -7.76
C ILE A 401 7.11 19.58 -7.14
N MET A 402 7.36 20.73 -6.53
CA MET A 402 8.61 20.95 -5.81
C MET A 402 8.58 20.22 -4.46
N VAL A 403 9.73 19.72 -4.02
CA VAL A 403 9.82 18.89 -2.81
C VAL A 403 10.81 19.50 -1.82
N TRP A 404 10.39 19.57 -0.57
CA TRP A 404 11.30 19.55 0.58
C TRP A 404 11.39 18.12 1.09
N GLN A 405 12.58 17.53 0.99
CA GLN A 405 12.89 16.24 1.58
C GLN A 405 13.81 16.40 2.79
N GLU A 406 13.53 15.69 3.87
CA GLU A 406 14.24 15.85 5.15
C GLU A 406 14.72 14.55 5.79
N THR A 407 15.75 14.68 6.62
CA THR A 407 16.29 13.60 7.45
C THR A 407 15.24 13.08 8.45
N PRO A 408 15.22 11.77 8.79
CA PRO A 408 14.30 11.22 9.77
C PRO A 408 14.42 11.89 11.14
N GLY A 409 13.29 12.24 11.76
CA GLY A 409 13.29 12.68 13.16
C GLY A 409 12.01 13.35 13.64
N TRP A 410 11.84 13.42 14.96
CA TRP A 410 10.80 14.22 15.61
C TRP A 410 11.24 14.67 17.01
N GLY A 411 11.59 15.96 17.17
CA GLY A 411 11.91 16.66 18.41
C GLY A 411 13.20 16.23 19.12
N PHE A 412 13.43 14.93 19.28
CA PHE A 412 14.51 14.34 20.05
C PHE A 412 15.81 14.24 19.23
N VAL A 413 16.92 14.57 19.89
CA VAL A 413 18.28 14.30 19.41
C VAL A 413 19.03 13.67 20.57
N GLY A 414 19.50 12.44 20.36
CA GLY A 414 20.17 11.63 21.38
C GLY A 414 21.66 11.93 21.56
N ASP A 415 22.38 10.89 21.98
CA ASP A 415 23.83 10.89 22.19
C ASP A 415 24.63 10.98 20.87
N GLU A 416 25.96 10.91 20.95
CA GLU A 416 26.82 11.02 19.76
C GLU A 416 26.50 9.95 18.71
N ALA A 417 26.18 8.72 19.12
CA ALA A 417 25.80 7.66 18.18
C ALA A 417 24.51 8.01 17.42
N PHE A 418 23.51 8.55 18.10
CA PHE A 418 22.30 9.07 17.46
C PHE A 418 22.63 10.22 16.49
N GLN A 419 23.52 11.13 16.87
CA GLN A 419 23.92 12.26 16.03
C GLN A 419 24.69 11.81 14.78
N GLU A 420 25.55 10.80 14.88
CA GLU A 420 26.21 10.19 13.72
C GLU A 420 25.18 9.52 12.79
N LEU A 421 24.12 8.90 13.32
CA LEU A 421 23.02 8.39 12.50
C LEU A 421 22.27 9.51 11.78
N VAL A 422 22.07 10.68 12.41
CA VAL A 422 21.49 11.85 11.72
C VAL A 422 22.38 12.32 10.58
N VAL A 423 23.70 12.39 10.79
CA VAL A 423 24.67 12.76 9.74
C VAL A 423 24.67 11.73 8.61
N GLN A 424 24.66 10.44 8.93
CA GLN A 424 24.58 9.35 7.95
C GLN A 424 23.27 9.39 7.16
N ASN A 425 22.14 9.66 7.82
CA ASN A 425 20.84 9.80 7.14
C ASN A 425 20.83 10.99 6.16
N VAL A 426 21.47 12.11 6.52
CA VAL A 426 21.64 13.26 5.60
C VAL A 426 22.50 12.86 4.40
N HIS A 427 23.62 12.15 4.63
CA HIS A 427 24.46 11.63 3.56
C HIS A 427 23.66 10.76 2.58
N ASP A 428 23.02 9.72 3.10
CA ASP A 428 22.36 8.70 2.29
C ASP A 428 21.12 9.24 1.57
N MET A 429 20.37 10.15 2.21
CA MET A 429 19.27 10.88 1.57
C MET A 429 19.75 11.67 0.35
N ILE A 430 20.81 12.47 0.50
CA ILE A 430 21.28 13.33 -0.60
C ILE A 430 21.90 12.49 -1.71
N ILE A 431 22.71 11.47 -1.38
CA ILE A 431 23.28 10.57 -2.39
C ILE A 431 22.18 9.90 -3.21
N ARG A 432 21.12 9.41 -2.56
CA ARG A 432 19.99 8.75 -3.24
C ARG A 432 19.28 9.69 -4.22
N ASP A 433 19.07 10.95 -3.84
CA ASP A 433 18.07 11.81 -4.48
C ASP A 433 18.62 13.09 -5.15
N ARG A 434 19.93 13.37 -5.11
CA ARG A 434 20.55 14.61 -5.66
C ARG A 434 20.31 14.88 -7.15
N ASN A 435 19.93 13.88 -7.93
CA ASN A 435 19.59 14.03 -9.35
C ASN A 435 18.15 14.53 -9.60
N ARG A 436 17.28 14.52 -8.58
CA ARG A 436 15.84 14.79 -8.73
C ARG A 436 15.54 16.27 -8.93
N PRO A 437 14.92 16.68 -10.05
CA PRO A 437 14.54 18.06 -10.25
C PRO A 437 13.35 18.50 -9.41
N SER A 438 12.59 17.64 -8.74
CA SER A 438 11.53 18.11 -7.83
C SER A 438 12.10 18.69 -6.54
N ILE A 439 13.15 18.09 -5.98
CA ILE A 439 13.71 18.50 -4.69
C ILE A 439 14.40 19.85 -4.81
N ILE A 440 13.89 20.88 -4.14
CA ILE A 440 14.43 22.25 -4.17
C ILE A 440 15.22 22.61 -2.92
N ILE A 441 15.06 21.85 -1.83
CA ILE A 441 15.65 22.15 -0.54
C ILE A 441 15.87 20.89 0.29
N TRP A 442 17.00 20.81 1.00
CA TRP A 442 17.33 19.70 1.89
C TRP A 442 17.04 20.06 3.35
N GLY A 443 16.16 19.29 3.99
CA GLY A 443 15.96 19.34 5.44
C GLY A 443 17.04 18.55 6.17
N VAL A 444 18.03 19.24 6.72
CA VAL A 444 19.22 18.62 7.35
C VAL A 444 19.26 18.79 8.86
N GLN A 445 18.10 19.13 9.45
CA GLN A 445 17.88 19.16 10.90
C GLN A 445 16.72 18.24 11.25
N VAL A 446 16.79 17.63 12.44
CA VAL A 446 15.67 16.84 12.97
C VAL A 446 14.46 17.76 13.18
N ASN A 447 13.28 17.26 12.80
CA ASN A 447 12.03 18.03 12.88
C ASN A 447 11.81 18.59 14.30
N GLU A 448 11.42 19.86 14.43
CA GLU A 448 11.14 20.56 15.69
C GLU A 448 12.18 20.41 16.82
N SER A 449 13.44 20.05 16.51
CA SER A 449 14.41 19.74 17.54
C SER A 449 14.83 20.96 18.38
N ALA A 450 15.48 20.68 19.50
CA ALA A 450 16.29 21.67 20.19
C ALA A 450 17.42 22.21 19.29
N ARG A 451 18.03 23.32 19.71
CA ARG A 451 19.13 23.94 18.97
C ARG A 451 20.42 23.14 19.13
N MET A 452 20.98 22.70 18.00
CA MET A 452 22.22 21.92 17.94
C MET A 452 23.16 22.52 16.88
N PRO A 453 23.75 23.72 17.10
CA PRO A 453 24.48 24.44 16.06
C PRO A 453 25.70 23.68 15.52
N GLU A 454 26.40 22.91 16.35
CA GLU A 454 27.55 22.10 15.93
C GLU A 454 27.12 20.97 14.99
N LEU A 455 26.15 20.15 15.41
CA LEU A 455 25.56 19.09 14.56
C LEU A 455 25.00 19.65 13.26
N TYR A 456 24.26 20.75 13.32
CA TYR A 456 23.58 21.30 12.15
C TYR A 456 24.49 22.09 11.22
N THR A 457 25.65 22.55 11.71
CA THR A 457 26.75 23.00 10.84
C THR A 457 27.37 21.80 10.12
N ARG A 458 27.62 20.68 10.83
CA ARG A 458 28.14 19.44 10.22
C ARG A 458 27.22 18.91 9.12
N THR A 459 25.91 18.83 9.36
CA THR A 459 24.96 18.31 8.36
C THR A 459 24.78 19.26 7.17
N ARG A 460 24.84 20.58 7.39
CA ARG A 460 24.85 21.57 6.31
C ARG A 460 26.08 21.44 5.43
N ASP A 461 27.26 21.44 6.04
CA ASP A 461 28.52 21.41 5.30
C ASP A 461 28.66 20.10 4.52
N LEU A 462 28.21 18.98 5.11
CA LEU A 462 28.06 17.70 4.42
C LEU A 462 27.12 17.81 3.22
N ALA A 463 25.93 18.39 3.38
CA ALA A 463 24.99 18.56 2.28
C ALA A 463 25.61 19.32 1.10
N TYR A 464 26.32 20.43 1.35
CA TYR A 464 27.01 21.19 0.31
C TYR A 464 28.14 20.41 -0.37
N SER A 465 28.86 19.55 0.37
CA SER A 465 29.89 18.68 -0.19
C SER A 465 29.33 17.60 -1.13
N LEU A 466 28.08 17.17 -0.90
CA LEU A 466 27.42 16.12 -1.68
C LEU A 466 26.58 16.67 -2.83
N ASP A 467 25.99 17.85 -2.61
CA ASP A 467 25.15 18.60 -3.53
C ASP A 467 25.20 20.10 -3.23
N GLY A 468 26.09 20.82 -3.92
CA GLY A 468 26.18 22.27 -3.84
C GLY A 468 25.15 23.05 -4.66
N THR A 469 24.11 22.40 -5.21
CA THR A 469 23.12 23.06 -6.09
C THR A 469 21.82 23.47 -5.38
N ARG A 470 21.62 23.02 -4.14
CA ARG A 470 20.40 23.25 -3.37
C ARG A 470 20.74 23.85 -2.01
N GLN A 471 19.88 24.75 -1.57
CA GLN A 471 19.96 25.33 -0.23
C GLN A 471 19.54 24.31 0.82
N THR A 472 19.99 24.51 2.06
CA THR A 472 19.59 23.69 3.21
C THR A 472 18.57 24.40 4.09
N SER A 473 17.80 23.61 4.82
CA SER A 473 16.87 24.08 5.84
C SER A 473 16.67 23.01 6.92
N GLY A 474 15.72 23.29 7.80
CA GLY A 474 15.18 22.42 8.82
C GLY A 474 13.93 23.11 9.36
N SER A 475 12.98 22.33 9.87
CA SER A 475 11.86 22.93 10.60
C SER A 475 12.36 23.61 11.87
N SER A 476 11.72 24.70 12.27
CA SER A 476 12.05 25.41 13.50
C SER A 476 10.79 25.84 14.22
N THR A 477 10.87 25.86 15.54
CA THR A 477 9.81 26.37 16.41
C THR A 477 10.31 27.62 17.13
N SER A 478 9.46 28.22 17.99
CA SER A 478 9.86 29.33 18.83
C SER A 478 11.11 29.02 19.68
N ARG A 479 11.37 27.73 19.95
CA ARG A 479 12.53 27.24 20.71
C ARG A 479 13.82 27.19 19.89
N SER A 480 13.75 27.09 18.55
CA SER A 480 14.92 26.86 17.69
C SER A 480 15.21 27.95 16.64
N LYS A 481 14.34 28.97 16.52
CA LYS A 481 14.44 30.00 15.46
C LYS A 481 15.56 31.05 15.56
N THR A 482 16.42 31.07 16.59
CA THR A 482 17.52 32.06 16.68
C THR A 482 18.89 31.39 16.62
N ASN A 483 19.92 32.13 16.19
CA ASN A 483 21.24 31.59 15.82
C ASN A 483 21.13 30.51 14.73
N TRP A 484 20.30 30.79 13.72
CA TRP A 484 20.02 29.90 12.62
C TRP A 484 21.26 29.65 11.76
N VAL A 485 21.53 28.39 11.41
CA VAL A 485 22.75 28.00 10.67
C VAL A 485 22.48 27.53 9.24
N GLN A 486 21.23 27.23 8.87
CA GLN A 486 20.88 26.81 7.50
C GLN A 486 20.62 28.03 6.59
N ASP A 487 20.47 27.81 5.28
CA ASP A 487 20.25 28.90 4.33
C ASP A 487 18.84 29.50 4.43
N VAL A 488 17.84 28.67 4.69
CA VAL A 488 16.43 29.07 4.74
C VAL A 488 15.89 28.77 6.13
N LEU A 489 15.34 29.79 6.80
CA LEU A 489 14.62 29.62 8.06
C LEU A 489 13.21 29.16 7.75
N SER A 490 12.93 27.90 8.05
CA SER A 490 11.60 27.35 7.92
C SER A 490 10.95 27.23 9.28
N TYR A 491 9.80 27.86 9.47
CA TYR A 491 9.17 28.04 10.76
C TYR A 491 7.79 27.39 10.81
N ASP A 492 7.57 26.58 11.85
CA ASP A 492 6.29 25.98 12.16
C ASP A 492 5.46 26.98 12.95
N ASP A 493 4.52 27.63 12.27
CA ASP A 493 3.76 28.76 12.80
C ASP A 493 2.30 28.40 13.07
N TYR A 494 2.09 27.98 14.31
CA TYR A 494 0.77 27.62 14.83
C TYR A 494 0.10 28.77 15.60
N GLY A 495 0.44 30.02 15.28
CA GLY A 495 -0.16 31.20 15.90
C GLY A 495 -1.69 31.22 15.77
N ASN A 496 -2.37 31.65 16.83
CA ASN A 496 -3.81 31.87 16.81
C ASN A 496 -4.22 33.04 17.70
N SER A 497 -5.33 33.68 17.34
CA SER A 497 -5.94 34.76 18.11
C SER A 497 -7.45 34.76 17.92
N ARG A 498 -8.21 34.67 19.02
CA ARG A 498 -9.69 34.72 19.04
C ARG A 498 -10.35 33.78 18.03
N GLY A 499 -9.83 32.57 17.84
CA GLY A 499 -10.38 31.57 16.91
C GLY A 499 -10.00 31.79 15.43
N ASN A 500 -9.05 32.67 15.13
CA ASN A 500 -8.42 32.84 13.82
C ASN A 500 -6.99 32.32 13.84
N ALA A 501 -6.53 31.78 12.71
CA ALA A 501 -5.14 31.39 12.52
C ALA A 501 -4.33 32.61 12.11
N THR A 502 -3.13 32.74 12.67
CA THR A 502 -2.22 33.87 12.44
C THR A 502 -0.80 33.36 12.28
N ILE A 503 0.01 34.03 11.46
CA ILE A 503 1.43 33.75 11.33
C ILE A 503 2.25 35.01 11.63
N ALA A 504 3.44 34.83 12.21
CA ALA A 504 4.40 35.88 12.48
C ALA A 504 5.05 36.40 11.19
N GLY A 505 5.56 37.64 11.25
CA GLY A 505 6.30 38.27 10.15
C GLY A 505 7.61 37.53 9.81
N PRO A 506 8.09 37.59 8.56
CA PRO A 506 9.38 37.02 8.17
C PRO A 506 10.52 37.61 8.98
N VAL A 507 11.54 36.79 9.27
CA VAL A 507 12.76 37.26 9.94
C VAL A 507 13.63 38.01 8.93
N ALA A 508 14.04 39.23 9.28
CA ALA A 508 14.82 40.07 8.38
C ALA A 508 16.21 39.45 8.07
N GLY A 509 16.63 39.56 6.81
CA GLY A 509 17.97 39.14 6.37
C GLY A 509 18.13 37.64 6.11
N ILE A 510 17.08 36.84 6.25
CA ILE A 510 17.10 35.40 5.96
C ILE A 510 15.87 34.99 5.12
N PRO A 511 16.00 34.15 4.08
CA PRO A 511 14.86 33.56 3.40
C PRO A 511 13.96 32.81 4.38
N TYR A 512 12.65 33.05 4.31
CA TYR A 512 11.71 32.58 5.33
C TYR A 512 10.58 31.76 4.70
N LEU A 513 10.39 30.53 5.16
CA LEU A 513 9.32 29.62 4.72
C LEU A 513 8.45 29.28 5.93
N VAL A 514 7.12 29.32 5.79
CA VAL A 514 6.24 28.72 6.80
C VAL A 514 6.11 27.24 6.46
N SER A 515 6.77 26.37 7.23
CA SER A 515 6.85 24.92 6.97
C SER A 515 5.63 24.16 7.46
N GLU A 516 4.96 24.69 8.49
CA GLU A 516 3.73 24.14 9.04
C GLU A 516 2.84 25.28 9.55
N ALA A 517 1.53 25.12 9.42
CA ALA A 517 0.54 26.03 10.01
C ALA A 517 -0.81 25.33 10.16
N VAL A 518 -1.67 25.90 11.01
CA VAL A 518 -3.07 25.50 11.25
C VAL A 518 -3.26 24.15 11.95
N GLY A 519 -2.58 23.08 11.53
CA GLY A 519 -2.87 21.72 11.98
C GLY A 519 -2.84 21.50 13.50
N ALA A 520 -1.95 22.15 14.24
CA ALA A 520 -1.93 22.09 15.71
C ALA A 520 -3.14 22.77 16.39
N LEU A 521 -3.93 23.55 15.64
CA LEU A 521 -5.21 24.12 16.11
C LEU A 521 -6.35 23.09 16.08
N ALA A 522 -6.11 21.88 15.55
CA ALA A 522 -7.02 20.77 15.73
C ALA A 522 -7.09 20.39 17.22
N GLY A 523 -8.26 20.57 17.83
CA GLY A 523 -8.58 19.99 19.14
C GLY A 523 -9.07 18.54 19.00
N PRO A 524 -9.03 17.72 20.06
CA PRO A 524 -9.74 16.45 20.08
C PRO A 524 -11.18 16.67 20.59
N PRO A 525 -12.23 16.36 19.81
CA PRO A 525 -12.23 16.02 18.40
C PRO A 525 -12.63 17.21 17.50
N GLY A 526 -11.78 17.59 16.55
CA GLY A 526 -12.02 18.65 15.59
C GLY A 526 -11.56 18.23 14.20
N TYR A 527 -12.33 18.64 13.18
CA TYR A 527 -12.13 18.36 11.75
C TYR A 527 -12.32 16.90 11.32
N ARG A 528 -13.01 16.09 12.12
CA ARG A 528 -13.56 14.82 11.67
C ARG A 528 -14.76 15.06 10.76
N ARG A 529 -15.05 14.12 9.86
CA ARG A 529 -16.24 14.18 8.99
C ARG A 529 -17.56 14.18 9.76
N VAL A 530 -17.55 13.66 10.98
CA VAL A 530 -18.70 13.57 11.89
C VAL A 530 -18.84 14.80 12.80
N ASP A 531 -17.88 15.72 12.79
CA ASP A 531 -17.99 16.95 13.58
C ASP A 531 -19.00 17.91 12.95
N SER A 532 -19.46 18.90 13.72
CA SER A 532 -20.41 19.88 13.22
C SER A 532 -19.91 20.57 11.95
N GLN A 533 -20.85 20.94 11.08
CA GLN A 533 -20.52 21.63 9.82
C GLN A 533 -19.75 22.94 10.07
N ALA A 534 -20.02 23.62 11.20
CA ALA A 534 -19.29 24.81 11.62
C ALA A 534 -17.81 24.53 11.88
N ILE A 535 -17.47 23.40 12.51
CA ILE A 535 -16.09 22.98 12.75
C ILE A 535 -15.41 22.61 11.43
N GLN A 536 -16.07 21.82 10.58
CA GLN A 536 -15.49 21.37 9.31
C GLN A 536 -15.21 22.54 8.35
N GLN A 537 -16.13 23.50 8.22
CA GLN A 537 -15.91 24.66 7.34
C GLN A 537 -14.83 25.60 7.86
N ALA A 538 -14.68 25.70 9.19
CA ALA A 538 -13.69 26.58 9.80
C ALA A 538 -12.26 26.20 9.37
N GLN A 539 -11.96 24.91 9.16
CA GLN A 539 -10.64 24.45 8.70
C GLN A 539 -10.20 25.16 7.42
N ALA A 540 -11.06 25.20 6.39
CA ALA A 540 -10.76 25.85 5.11
C ALA A 540 -10.46 27.34 5.30
N ARG A 541 -11.28 28.02 6.11
CA ARG A 541 -11.11 29.44 6.44
C ARG A 541 -9.79 29.71 7.17
N LEU A 542 -9.39 28.85 8.12
CA LEU A 542 -8.13 29.00 8.85
C LEU A 542 -6.91 28.84 7.93
N HIS A 543 -6.92 27.87 7.01
CA HIS A 543 -5.88 27.76 5.99
C HIS A 543 -5.85 29.01 5.08
N ALA A 544 -7.00 29.50 4.64
CA ALA A 544 -7.07 30.70 3.82
C ALA A 544 -6.51 31.95 4.53
N GLN A 545 -6.70 32.09 5.84
CA GLN A 545 -6.16 33.22 6.61
C GLN A 545 -4.64 33.28 6.61
N VAL A 546 -3.99 32.14 6.88
CA VAL A 546 -2.52 32.08 6.91
C VAL A 546 -1.93 32.20 5.50
N HIS A 547 -2.57 31.61 4.49
CA HIS A 547 -2.15 31.77 3.09
C HIS A 547 -2.33 33.21 2.60
N ASN A 548 -3.45 33.87 2.90
CA ASN A 548 -3.65 35.28 2.57
C ASN A 548 -2.56 36.17 3.20
N THR A 549 -2.19 35.89 4.46
CA THR A 549 -1.10 36.59 5.14
C THR A 549 0.24 36.33 4.44
N ALA A 550 0.56 35.06 4.13
CA ALA A 550 1.79 34.71 3.44
C ALA A 550 1.89 35.33 2.03
N MET A 551 0.75 35.47 1.33
CA MET A 551 0.67 36.13 0.01
C MET A 551 0.81 37.66 0.07
N SER A 552 0.51 38.27 1.22
CA SER A 552 0.58 39.73 1.40
C SER A 552 2.00 40.33 1.35
N ASN A 553 3.02 39.50 1.61
CA ASN A 553 4.39 39.97 1.78
C ASN A 553 5.37 39.02 1.09
N ASN A 554 6.20 39.55 0.19
CA ASN A 554 7.18 38.78 -0.57
C ASN A 554 8.30 38.16 0.30
N GLY A 555 8.56 38.68 1.50
CA GLY A 555 9.49 38.08 2.46
C GLY A 555 9.10 36.66 2.92
N TYR A 556 7.84 36.25 2.77
CA TYR A 556 7.48 34.83 2.83
C TYR A 556 7.79 34.17 1.48
N THR A 557 8.66 33.18 1.47
CA THR A 557 8.91 32.36 0.26
C THR A 557 7.68 31.52 -0.10
N GLY A 558 6.88 31.16 0.91
CA GLY A 558 5.53 30.59 0.78
C GLY A 558 5.06 29.94 2.07
N LEU A 559 4.08 29.05 1.97
CA LEU A 559 3.49 28.34 3.11
C LEU A 559 3.10 26.90 2.76
N LEU A 560 3.43 25.98 3.67
CA LEU A 560 3.00 24.59 3.65
C LEU A 560 2.07 24.31 4.84
N GLY A 561 0.82 23.93 4.57
CA GLY A 561 -0.16 23.65 5.62
C GLY A 561 0.10 22.30 6.29
N TRP A 562 -0.20 22.20 7.60
CA TRP A 562 -0.30 20.91 8.30
C TRP A 562 -1.76 20.47 8.35
N CYS A 563 -2.18 19.41 7.67
CA CYS A 563 -1.44 18.62 6.68
C CYS A 563 -2.36 18.15 5.55
N GLY A 564 -1.82 17.41 4.57
CA GLY A 564 -2.60 16.90 3.43
C GLY A 564 -3.63 15.86 3.83
N PHE A 565 -3.22 14.88 4.65
CA PHE A 565 -4.01 13.70 4.99
C PHE A 565 -3.94 13.40 6.48
N ASP A 566 -5.05 12.95 7.08
CA ASP A 566 -5.05 12.42 8.44
C ASP A 566 -4.07 11.24 8.59
N TYR A 567 -3.56 11.06 9.81
CA TYR A 567 -2.52 10.07 10.09
C TYR A 567 -2.60 9.53 11.52
N ASP A 568 -2.20 8.27 11.68
CA ASP A 568 -2.20 7.56 12.95
C ASP A 568 -1.02 8.01 13.85
N SER A 569 -1.30 8.24 15.13
CA SER A 569 -0.35 8.73 16.15
C SER A 569 -0.90 8.51 17.57
N LEU A 570 -0.01 8.43 18.56
CA LEU A 570 -0.36 8.55 19.99
C LEU A 570 -0.01 9.90 20.60
N ALA A 571 0.74 10.74 19.88
CA ALA A 571 1.26 11.98 20.44
C ALA A 571 0.21 13.11 20.40
N GLY A 572 0.04 13.81 21.51
CA GLY A 572 -0.82 15.00 21.57
C GLY A 572 -2.31 14.69 21.44
N ASN A 573 -3.03 15.51 20.66
CA ASN A 573 -4.49 15.48 20.56
C ASN A 573 -4.96 14.42 19.55
N THR A 574 -5.07 13.18 20.00
CA THR A 574 -5.50 12.05 19.16
C THR A 574 -6.90 11.56 19.56
N PHE A 575 -7.61 10.95 18.62
CA PHE A 575 -8.88 10.27 18.85
C PHE A 575 -8.82 8.92 18.14
N HIS A 576 -8.92 7.83 18.90
CA HIS A 576 -8.73 6.45 18.39
C HIS A 576 -7.37 6.25 17.71
N ALA A 577 -6.30 6.69 18.38
CA ALA A 577 -4.92 6.62 17.89
C ALA A 577 -4.70 7.29 16.51
N MET A 578 -5.54 8.29 16.19
CA MET A 578 -5.44 9.05 14.94
C MET A 578 -5.55 10.54 15.17
N LYS A 579 -4.84 11.29 14.33
CA LYS A 579 -4.93 12.74 14.21
C LYS A 579 -5.76 13.14 13.00
N TRP A 580 -6.56 14.18 13.20
CA TRP A 580 -7.51 14.68 12.21
C TRP A 580 -7.19 16.05 11.56
N PRO A 581 -5.93 16.54 11.50
CA PRO A 581 -5.63 17.87 10.94
C PRO A 581 -5.62 17.89 9.40
N GLY A 582 -5.73 16.73 8.75
CA GLY A 582 -5.70 16.61 7.31
C GLY A 582 -6.85 17.36 6.66
N VAL A 583 -6.57 18.07 5.56
CA VAL A 583 -7.61 18.63 4.69
C VAL A 583 -8.34 17.54 3.89
N ALA A 584 -7.71 16.37 3.75
CA ALA A 584 -8.33 15.09 3.39
C ALA A 584 -8.21 14.09 4.53
N ASP A 585 -9.08 13.08 4.53
CA ASP A 585 -9.05 12.00 5.53
C ASP A 585 -7.94 10.97 5.25
N THR A 586 -7.79 9.99 6.14
CA THR A 586 -6.78 8.92 6.03
C THR A 586 -6.93 8.09 4.75
N PHE A 587 -8.13 8.04 4.18
CA PHE A 587 -8.42 7.38 2.90
C PHE A 587 -8.12 8.27 1.69
N ARG A 588 -7.55 9.47 1.89
CA ARG A 588 -7.25 10.46 0.84
C ARG A 588 -8.52 10.99 0.18
N VAL A 589 -9.66 11.03 0.87
CA VAL A 589 -10.87 11.67 0.37
C VAL A 589 -10.94 13.09 0.93
N PRO A 590 -11.13 14.14 0.10
CA PRO A 590 -11.18 15.53 0.56
C PRO A 590 -12.27 15.77 1.59
N LYS A 591 -11.91 16.44 2.69
CA LYS A 591 -12.88 17.00 3.64
C LYS A 591 -13.30 18.40 3.19
N PRO A 592 -14.32 19.01 3.81
CA PRO A 592 -14.66 20.41 3.55
C PRO A 592 -13.48 21.39 3.68
N GLY A 593 -12.49 21.08 4.52
CA GLY A 593 -11.24 21.84 4.65
C GLY A 593 -10.42 21.97 3.36
N ALA A 594 -10.48 20.97 2.46
CA ALA A 594 -9.75 20.98 1.19
C ALA A 594 -10.34 21.96 0.15
N ALA A 595 -11.58 22.44 0.34
CA ALA A 595 -12.26 23.31 -0.60
C ALA A 595 -11.47 24.59 -0.91
N PHE A 596 -10.76 25.14 0.09
CA PHE A 596 -9.82 26.24 -0.11
C PHE A 596 -8.78 25.89 -1.18
N TYR A 597 -8.00 24.83 -0.98
CA TYR A 597 -6.95 24.39 -1.90
C TYR A 597 -7.50 24.07 -3.29
N GLN A 598 -8.64 23.38 -3.37
CA GLN A 598 -9.30 23.01 -4.64
C GLN A 598 -9.64 24.24 -5.50
N SER A 599 -10.00 25.36 -4.87
CA SER A 599 -10.39 26.61 -5.53
C SER A 599 -9.24 27.52 -5.96
N GLN A 600 -7.98 27.28 -5.56
CA GLN A 600 -6.88 28.20 -5.88
C GLN A 600 -6.27 28.01 -7.28
N GLY A 601 -6.79 27.08 -8.09
CA GLY A 601 -6.29 26.79 -9.43
C GLY A 601 -6.95 27.62 -10.54
N ASN A 602 -6.37 27.60 -11.75
CA ASN A 602 -6.88 28.35 -12.90
C ASN A 602 -8.27 27.81 -13.36
N PRO A 603 -9.31 28.67 -13.43
CA PRO A 603 -10.66 28.27 -13.85
C PRO A 603 -10.75 27.79 -15.31
N ASP A 604 -9.85 28.21 -16.20
CA ASP A 604 -9.79 27.71 -17.58
C ASP A 604 -9.33 26.25 -17.67
N VAL A 605 -8.60 25.78 -16.65
CA VAL A 605 -8.14 24.38 -16.54
C VAL A 605 -9.21 23.54 -15.84
N ARG A 606 -9.71 24.04 -14.70
CA ARG A 606 -10.75 23.38 -13.92
C ARG A 606 -11.58 24.43 -13.18
N PRO A 607 -12.81 24.74 -13.62
CA PRO A 607 -13.72 25.56 -12.83
C PRO A 607 -14.16 24.76 -11.60
N VAL A 608 -14.24 25.42 -10.45
CA VAL A 608 -14.54 24.83 -9.15
C VAL A 608 -15.63 25.65 -8.48
N ILE A 609 -16.66 24.97 -7.98
CA ILE A 609 -17.60 25.48 -6.97
C ILE A 609 -17.63 24.40 -5.90
N GLN A 610 -17.11 24.66 -4.72
CA GLN A 610 -17.02 23.68 -3.65
C GLN A 610 -17.47 24.32 -2.33
N PRO A 611 -18.72 24.07 -1.89
CA PRO A 611 -19.12 24.34 -0.52
C PRO A 611 -18.19 23.63 0.47
N SER A 612 -17.78 24.34 1.52
CA SER A 612 -17.12 23.72 2.69
C SER A 612 -18.14 23.30 3.75
N PHE A 613 -19.36 22.97 3.32
CA PHE A 613 -20.46 22.44 4.12
C PHE A 613 -21.23 21.42 3.27
N TYR A 614 -22.11 20.67 3.91
CA TYR A 614 -23.04 19.74 3.28
C TYR A 614 -24.43 20.39 3.21
N TRP A 615 -25.11 20.25 2.08
CA TRP A 615 -26.48 20.74 1.92
C TRP A 615 -27.46 19.73 2.55
N ASP A 616 -27.52 19.74 3.87
CA ASP A 616 -28.19 18.73 4.69
C ASP A 616 -28.98 19.41 5.81
N PHE A 617 -30.25 19.02 5.95
CA PHE A 617 -31.20 19.57 6.93
C PHE A 617 -31.59 18.56 8.03
N GLU A 618 -31.24 17.27 7.88
CA GLU A 618 -31.67 16.19 8.77
C GLU A 618 -30.63 15.86 9.86
N SER A 619 -29.41 16.38 9.75
CA SER A 619 -28.33 16.11 10.69
C SER A 619 -28.43 16.88 12.03
N ALA A 620 -27.68 16.44 13.04
CA ALA A 620 -27.49 17.17 14.31
C ALA A 620 -26.84 18.57 14.15
N SER A 621 -26.36 18.89 12.95
CA SER A 621 -25.76 20.18 12.59
C SER A 621 -26.32 20.61 11.23
N PRO A 622 -27.60 21.01 11.14
CA PRO A 622 -28.23 21.35 9.86
C PRO A 622 -27.54 22.54 9.20
N VAL A 623 -27.59 22.63 7.87
CA VAL A 623 -26.90 23.69 7.11
C VAL A 623 -27.35 25.10 7.52
N THR A 624 -28.62 25.25 7.92
CA THR A 624 -29.18 26.51 8.42
C THR A 624 -28.55 27.01 9.73
N SER A 625 -27.88 26.14 10.50
CA SER A 625 -27.12 26.54 11.70
C SER A 625 -25.86 27.36 11.37
N LEU A 626 -25.43 27.38 10.11
CA LEU A 626 -24.28 28.17 9.67
C LEU A 626 -24.64 29.66 9.44
N GLY A 627 -25.92 29.98 9.27
CA GLY A 627 -26.41 31.33 9.03
C GLY A 627 -25.72 32.01 7.85
N ALA A 628 -25.30 33.26 8.05
CA ALA A 628 -24.60 34.09 7.06
C ALA A 628 -23.15 33.63 6.76
N THR A 629 -22.67 32.56 7.41
CA THR A 629 -21.27 32.12 7.31
C THR A 629 -21.09 30.84 6.49
N ALA A 630 -22.13 30.33 5.83
CA ALA A 630 -22.02 29.13 5.01
C ALA A 630 -21.08 29.40 3.82
N THR A 631 -19.88 28.84 3.88
CA THR A 631 -18.76 29.22 2.99
C THR A 631 -18.71 28.36 1.73
N ILE A 632 -18.56 29.01 0.57
CA ILE A 632 -18.37 28.39 -0.74
C ILE A 632 -17.01 28.82 -1.29
N TRP A 633 -16.20 27.85 -1.71
CA TRP A 633 -14.90 28.10 -2.33
C TRP A 633 -14.99 27.90 -3.83
N SER A 634 -14.53 28.89 -4.61
CA SER A 634 -14.66 28.85 -6.06
C SER A 634 -13.59 29.72 -6.73
N ASN A 635 -13.14 29.31 -7.91
CA ASN A 635 -12.34 30.14 -8.82
C ASN A 635 -13.17 30.86 -9.88
N CYS A 636 -14.50 30.88 -9.73
CA CYS A 636 -15.39 31.71 -10.55
C CYS A 636 -15.36 33.16 -10.05
N ASP A 637 -15.73 34.11 -10.90
CA ASP A 637 -15.84 35.54 -10.57
C ASP A 637 -17.15 35.87 -9.84
N ARG A 638 -18.20 35.10 -10.10
CA ARG A 638 -19.54 35.26 -9.53
C ARG A 638 -20.25 33.91 -9.40
N ILE A 639 -21.08 33.76 -8.38
CA ILE A 639 -21.97 32.60 -8.22
C ILE A 639 -23.42 33.09 -8.12
N GLU A 640 -24.31 32.51 -8.91
CA GLU A 640 -25.77 32.68 -8.77
C GLU A 640 -26.33 31.46 -8.02
N ALA A 641 -26.98 31.71 -6.87
CA ALA A 641 -27.59 30.69 -6.04
C ALA A 641 -29.12 30.65 -6.26
N TYR A 642 -29.67 29.44 -6.38
CA TYR A 642 -31.10 29.20 -6.54
C TYR A 642 -31.59 28.17 -5.52
N LEU A 643 -32.81 28.38 -5.01
CA LEU A 643 -33.52 27.44 -4.13
C LEU A 643 -34.80 27.00 -4.84
N ASP A 644 -34.96 25.69 -5.05
CA ASP A 644 -36.10 25.09 -5.80
C ASP A 644 -36.33 25.72 -7.20
N GLY A 645 -35.26 26.21 -7.81
CA GLY A 645 -35.27 26.86 -9.12
C GLY A 645 -35.48 28.37 -9.09
N ASP A 646 -35.93 28.93 -7.97
CA ASP A 646 -36.07 30.38 -7.78
C ASP A 646 -34.73 31.01 -7.44
N HIS A 647 -34.46 32.21 -7.98
CA HIS A 647 -33.22 32.93 -7.67
C HIS A 647 -33.23 33.39 -6.21
N HIS A 648 -32.19 32.99 -5.47
CA HIS A 648 -32.02 33.30 -4.06
C HIS A 648 -31.02 34.43 -3.84
N ALA A 649 -29.84 34.35 -4.46
CA ALA A 649 -28.79 35.35 -4.28
C ALA A 649 -27.77 35.37 -5.42
N SER A 650 -27.20 36.55 -5.68
CA SER A 650 -25.99 36.74 -6.49
C SER A 650 -24.81 37.00 -5.57
N LEU A 651 -23.83 36.09 -5.55
CA LEU A 651 -22.70 36.10 -4.62
C LEU A 651 -21.44 36.62 -5.31
N ALA A 652 -20.73 37.50 -4.61
CA ALA A 652 -19.41 38.00 -4.98
C ALA A 652 -18.34 37.46 -4.01
N PRO A 653 -17.07 37.33 -4.45
CA PRO A 653 -15.99 36.88 -3.58
C PRO A 653 -15.69 37.90 -2.48
N ASP A 654 -15.32 37.43 -1.29
CA ASP A 654 -14.92 38.25 -0.13
C ASP A 654 -13.47 38.75 -0.25
N SER A 655 -13.22 39.51 -1.30
CA SER A 655 -11.92 40.15 -1.54
C SER A 655 -11.56 41.20 -0.48
N ALA A 656 -12.53 41.66 0.32
CA ALA A 656 -12.28 42.63 1.38
C ALA A 656 -11.47 42.01 2.53
N ASN A 657 -11.82 40.79 2.95
CA ASN A 657 -11.10 40.09 4.04
C ASN A 657 -9.94 39.22 3.53
N PHE A 658 -9.96 38.81 2.25
CA PHE A 658 -8.90 38.01 1.63
C PHE A 658 -8.31 38.66 0.36
N PRO A 659 -7.74 39.89 0.46
CA PRO A 659 -7.31 40.66 -0.71
C PRO A 659 -6.09 40.10 -1.44
N HIS A 660 -5.39 39.11 -0.86
CA HIS A 660 -4.14 38.57 -1.41
C HIS A 660 -4.29 37.14 -1.95
N LEU A 661 -5.47 36.52 -1.79
CA LEU A 661 -5.77 35.24 -2.42
C LEU A 661 -6.14 35.45 -3.89
N ALA A 662 -5.74 34.52 -4.75
CA ALA A 662 -6.18 34.51 -6.14
C ALA A 662 -7.69 34.32 -6.24
N HIS A 663 -8.25 33.45 -5.39
CA HIS A 663 -9.66 33.11 -5.38
C HIS A 663 -10.22 33.15 -3.94
N PRO A 664 -10.72 34.33 -3.48
CA PRO A 664 -11.36 34.48 -2.17
C PRO A 664 -12.66 33.66 -2.03
N PRO A 665 -13.10 33.36 -0.79
CA PRO A 665 -14.34 32.63 -0.56
C PRO A 665 -15.59 33.46 -0.87
N PHE A 666 -16.72 32.77 -1.04
CA PHE A 666 -18.06 33.33 -1.14
C PHE A 666 -18.87 32.89 0.08
N TYR A 667 -19.91 33.65 0.45
CA TYR A 667 -20.81 33.28 1.54
C TYR A 667 -22.26 33.23 1.07
N LEU A 668 -22.94 32.14 1.39
CA LEU A 668 -24.37 31.98 1.20
C LEU A 668 -25.07 32.24 2.54
N ASP A 669 -25.97 33.22 2.60
CA ASP A 669 -26.80 33.38 3.79
C ASP A 669 -27.90 32.33 3.80
N THR A 670 -27.83 31.45 4.81
CA THR A 670 -28.81 30.39 5.05
C THR A 670 -29.85 30.78 6.10
N THR A 671 -29.77 31.99 6.64
CA THR A 671 -30.72 32.51 7.63
C THR A 671 -32.10 32.65 7.00
N GLY A 672 -33.12 32.12 7.67
CA GLY A 672 -34.52 32.22 7.20
C GLY A 672 -34.92 31.21 6.13
N ILE A 673 -34.02 30.32 5.68
CA ILE A 673 -34.40 29.16 4.89
C ILE A 673 -35.25 28.22 5.76
N ASP A 674 -36.44 27.87 5.27
CA ASP A 674 -37.32 26.90 5.94
C ASP A 674 -36.72 25.50 5.82
N ALA A 675 -36.07 25.04 6.89
CA ALA A 675 -35.45 23.72 6.96
C ALA A 675 -36.47 22.58 6.78
N SER A 676 -37.76 22.81 7.08
CA SER A 676 -38.80 21.78 6.92
C SER A 676 -39.20 21.55 5.47
N ALA A 677 -38.91 22.51 4.59
CA ALA A 677 -39.15 22.40 3.15
C ALA A 677 -38.02 21.67 2.41
N THR A 678 -36.85 21.50 3.05
CA THR A 678 -35.66 20.82 2.49
C THR A 678 -35.36 21.22 1.03
N PRO A 679 -35.21 22.51 0.72
CA PRO A 679 -35.13 22.99 -0.67
C PRO A 679 -33.88 22.47 -1.40
N GLU A 680 -33.99 22.25 -2.70
CA GLU A 680 -32.84 21.97 -3.58
C GLU A 680 -32.00 23.23 -3.79
N LEU A 681 -30.68 23.13 -3.62
CA LEU A 681 -29.74 24.20 -3.95
C LEU A 681 -29.14 23.98 -5.34
N ARG A 682 -29.11 25.03 -6.15
CA ARG A 682 -28.28 25.11 -7.36
C ARG A 682 -27.33 26.31 -7.27
N LEU A 683 -26.07 26.08 -7.62
CA LEU A 683 -25.02 27.09 -7.72
C LEU A 683 -24.49 27.15 -9.15
N ASP A 684 -24.67 28.29 -9.82
CA ASP A 684 -24.16 28.55 -11.17
C ASP A 684 -22.96 29.50 -11.09
N GLY A 685 -21.78 29.03 -11.49
CA GLY A 685 -20.52 29.79 -11.45
C GLY A 685 -20.16 30.40 -12.80
N TYR A 686 -19.75 31.66 -12.78
CA TYR A 686 -19.44 32.46 -13.95
C TYR A 686 -17.99 32.92 -13.94
N VAL A 687 -17.34 32.86 -15.10
CA VAL A 687 -16.05 33.54 -15.38
C VAL A 687 -16.33 34.59 -16.46
N GLY A 688 -16.13 35.85 -16.11
CA GLY A 688 -16.76 36.98 -16.81
C GLY A 688 -18.28 36.78 -16.92
N ASP A 689 -18.80 36.86 -18.14
CA ASP A 689 -20.23 36.67 -18.42
C ASP A 689 -20.60 35.22 -18.80
N THR A 690 -19.63 34.29 -18.81
CA THR A 690 -19.87 32.91 -19.24
C THR A 690 -20.08 32.01 -18.02
N GLN A 691 -21.22 31.31 -17.99
CA GLN A 691 -21.43 30.23 -17.03
C GLN A 691 -20.50 29.05 -17.36
N VAL A 692 -19.55 28.75 -16.46
CA VAL A 692 -18.55 27.69 -16.67
C VAL A 692 -18.88 26.41 -15.90
N LEU A 693 -19.70 26.50 -14.86
CA LEU A 693 -20.07 25.37 -14.02
C LEU A 693 -21.47 25.56 -13.40
N SER A 694 -22.22 24.48 -13.26
CA SER A 694 -23.46 24.43 -12.46
C SER A 694 -23.39 23.21 -11.55
N ARG A 695 -23.68 23.40 -10.27
CA ARG A 695 -23.77 22.29 -9.29
C ARG A 695 -25.13 22.31 -8.62
N ARG A 696 -25.67 21.12 -8.36
CA ARG A 696 -26.93 20.93 -7.63
C ARG A 696 -26.70 20.08 -6.39
N PHE A 697 -27.51 20.32 -5.37
CA PHE A 697 -27.49 19.66 -4.09
C PHE A 697 -28.92 19.42 -3.63
N ALA A 698 -29.31 18.17 -3.42
CA ALA A 698 -30.67 17.85 -2.98
C ALA A 698 -30.83 18.17 -1.49
N GLY A 699 -31.90 18.87 -1.11
CA GLY A 699 -32.19 19.15 0.30
C GLY A 699 -32.76 17.94 1.04
N ASP A 700 -33.57 17.13 0.37
CA ASP A 700 -34.13 15.89 0.90
C ASP A 700 -33.26 14.66 0.58
N THR A 701 -33.43 13.57 1.33
CA THR A 701 -32.63 12.32 1.22
C THR A 701 -33.16 11.31 0.19
N GLN A 702 -34.24 11.62 -0.54
CA GLN A 702 -34.72 10.70 -1.57
C GLN A 702 -33.67 10.58 -2.68
N GLY A 703 -33.41 9.36 -3.13
CA GLY A 703 -32.43 9.13 -4.21
C GLY A 703 -30.96 9.26 -3.78
N ASP A 704 -30.70 9.38 -2.48
CA ASP A 704 -29.37 9.16 -1.92
C ASP A 704 -28.87 7.76 -2.30
N ARG A 705 -27.57 7.66 -2.63
CA ARG A 705 -26.96 6.43 -3.12
C ARG A 705 -25.52 6.28 -2.69
N LEU A 706 -25.03 5.04 -2.79
CA LEU A 706 -23.64 4.70 -2.58
C LEU A 706 -22.87 4.86 -3.90
N GLU A 707 -21.93 5.81 -3.93
CA GLU A 707 -20.93 5.93 -5.00
C GLU A 707 -19.72 5.05 -4.68
N VAL A 708 -19.19 4.35 -5.69
CA VAL A 708 -18.03 3.46 -5.58
C VAL A 708 -17.12 3.68 -6.79
N TRP A 709 -15.83 3.88 -6.57
CA TRP A 709 -14.86 4.11 -7.64
C TRP A 709 -13.53 3.41 -7.35
N ALA A 710 -12.75 3.16 -8.41
CA ALA A 710 -11.36 2.71 -8.31
C ALA A 710 -10.46 3.80 -8.90
N ASP A 711 -9.31 4.06 -8.26
CA ASP A 711 -8.34 5.01 -8.80
C ASP A 711 -7.71 4.48 -10.10
N ASP A 712 -7.43 3.17 -10.15
CA ASP A 712 -6.94 2.46 -11.33
C ASP A 712 -7.81 1.24 -11.66
N THR A 713 -7.97 0.96 -12.95
CA THR A 713 -8.72 -0.21 -13.46
C THR A 713 -7.82 -1.27 -14.09
N GLU A 714 -6.50 -1.06 -14.12
CA GLU A 714 -5.49 -2.02 -14.56
C GLU A 714 -4.32 -2.08 -13.58
N LEU A 715 -3.96 -3.30 -13.14
CA LEU A 715 -2.85 -3.62 -12.24
C LEU A 715 -1.91 -4.66 -12.87
N THR A 716 -0.72 -4.77 -12.29
CA THR A 716 0.22 -5.86 -12.56
C THR A 716 0.01 -7.02 -11.58
N ALA A 717 -0.01 -8.25 -12.09
CA ALA A 717 -0.13 -9.47 -11.28
C ALA A 717 1.24 -9.91 -10.72
N ASP A 718 1.95 -9.01 -10.04
CA ASP A 718 3.25 -9.27 -9.41
C ASP A 718 3.16 -9.57 -7.90
N GLY A 719 1.98 -9.37 -7.31
CA GLY A 719 1.73 -9.54 -5.87
C GLY A 719 1.93 -8.27 -5.06
N SER A 720 2.54 -7.25 -5.64
CA SER A 720 2.80 -5.96 -5.00
C SER A 720 1.84 -4.87 -5.49
N ASP A 721 1.59 -4.78 -6.80
CA ASP A 721 0.79 -3.70 -7.39
C ASP A 721 -0.65 -3.69 -6.86
N GLY A 722 -1.17 -2.48 -6.64
CA GLY A 722 -2.47 -2.29 -6.01
C GLY A 722 -3.02 -0.88 -6.18
N THR A 723 -4.34 -0.76 -6.05
CA THR A 723 -5.11 0.48 -6.23
C THR A 723 -6.04 0.71 -5.05
N ARG A 724 -6.37 1.98 -4.78
CA ARG A 724 -7.46 2.33 -3.88
C ARG A 724 -8.82 2.10 -4.55
N VAL A 725 -9.78 1.58 -3.80
CA VAL A 725 -11.21 1.55 -4.14
C VAL A 725 -11.95 2.32 -3.06
N GLY A 726 -12.46 3.49 -3.43
CA GLY A 726 -13.20 4.37 -2.54
C GLY A 726 -14.71 4.20 -2.67
N PHE A 727 -15.42 4.55 -1.61
CA PHE A 727 -16.88 4.59 -1.58
C PHE A 727 -17.39 5.69 -0.65
N ARG A 728 -18.49 6.34 -1.04
CA ARG A 728 -19.10 7.41 -0.25
C ARG A 728 -20.61 7.55 -0.48
N ALA A 729 -21.30 8.11 0.51
CA ALA A 729 -22.71 8.49 0.38
C ALA A 729 -22.83 9.80 -0.39
N VAL A 730 -23.67 9.80 -1.42
CA VAL A 730 -23.97 10.98 -2.21
C VAL A 730 -25.46 11.14 -2.40
N ASP A 731 -25.88 12.39 -2.60
CA ASP A 731 -27.23 12.71 -3.00
C ASP A 731 -27.53 12.29 -4.45
N ARG A 732 -28.76 12.54 -4.91
CA ARG A 732 -29.18 12.24 -6.29
C ARG A 732 -28.30 12.93 -7.36
N TYR A 733 -27.64 14.05 -7.03
CA TYR A 733 -26.77 14.82 -7.92
C TYR A 733 -25.28 14.47 -7.79
N GLY A 734 -24.91 13.57 -6.86
CA GLY A 734 -23.52 13.20 -6.60
C GLY A 734 -22.80 14.09 -5.59
N ALA A 735 -23.50 15.01 -4.90
CA ALA A 735 -22.91 15.78 -3.81
C ALA A 735 -22.79 14.93 -2.54
N PRO A 736 -21.69 15.04 -1.76
CA PRO A 736 -21.52 14.25 -0.54
C PRO A 736 -22.63 14.50 0.49
N ARG A 737 -23.03 13.45 1.20
CA ARG A 737 -23.93 13.53 2.37
C ARG A 737 -23.16 13.60 3.68
N HIS A 738 -23.72 14.32 4.64
CA HIS A 738 -23.16 14.39 5.99
C HIS A 738 -23.69 13.21 6.82
N ASN A 739 -22.83 12.60 7.66
CA ASN A 739 -23.23 11.60 8.65
C ASN A 739 -24.08 10.42 8.12
N ALA A 740 -23.81 9.93 6.91
CA ALA A 740 -24.49 8.71 6.46
C ALA A 740 -24.09 7.53 7.36
N GLU A 741 -25.05 7.04 8.15
CA GLU A 741 -24.85 5.99 9.14
C GLU A 741 -24.92 4.58 8.53
N GLY A 742 -24.71 3.57 9.36
CA GLY A 742 -24.84 2.17 8.99
C GLY A 742 -23.51 1.50 8.69
N THR A 743 -23.59 0.39 7.96
CA THR A 743 -22.46 -0.49 7.69
C THR A 743 -22.40 -0.80 6.21
N VAL A 744 -21.20 -0.71 5.66
CA VAL A 744 -20.93 -1.08 4.27
C VAL A 744 -20.35 -2.49 4.21
N THR A 745 -20.85 -3.26 3.25
CA THR A 745 -20.36 -4.60 2.92
C THR A 745 -19.48 -4.57 1.68
N ILE A 746 -18.26 -5.10 1.75
CA ILE A 746 -17.27 -5.13 0.66
C ILE A 746 -17.03 -6.57 0.20
N ASN A 747 -17.22 -6.86 -1.08
CA ASN A 747 -16.91 -8.15 -1.68
C ASN A 747 -15.84 -7.96 -2.76
N VAL A 748 -14.75 -8.72 -2.70
CA VAL A 748 -13.67 -8.73 -3.70
C VAL A 748 -13.58 -10.14 -4.27
N ALA A 749 -13.97 -10.33 -5.52
CA ALA A 749 -13.84 -11.60 -6.23
C ALA A 749 -12.75 -11.53 -7.30
N GLY A 750 -12.16 -12.67 -7.68
CA GLY A 750 -11.08 -12.73 -8.66
C GLY A 750 -9.68 -12.78 -8.03
N PRO A 751 -8.60 -12.65 -8.83
CA PRO A 751 -7.23 -12.85 -8.39
C PRO A 751 -6.66 -11.61 -7.68
N GLY A 752 -7.33 -11.20 -6.60
CA GLY A 752 -6.95 -10.05 -5.81
C GLY A 752 -7.33 -10.20 -4.34
N THR A 753 -6.60 -9.47 -3.52
CA THR A 753 -6.85 -9.32 -2.08
C THR A 753 -6.96 -7.84 -1.74
N TYR A 754 -7.35 -7.48 -0.52
CA TYR A 754 -7.27 -6.10 -0.06
C TYR A 754 -6.63 -6.01 1.33
N ASP A 755 -5.98 -4.87 1.59
CA ASP A 755 -5.43 -4.54 2.89
C ASP A 755 -6.58 -4.03 3.78
N GLY A 756 -7.03 -4.84 4.73
CA GLY A 756 -8.10 -4.54 5.70
C GLY A 756 -8.59 -5.81 6.41
N GLN A 757 -9.33 -5.68 7.52
CA GLN A 757 -9.75 -6.83 8.33
C GLN A 757 -10.30 -7.96 7.44
N VAL A 758 -9.67 -9.11 7.65
CA VAL A 758 -9.58 -10.28 6.78
C VAL A 758 -10.92 -10.60 6.15
N ALA A 759 -10.99 -10.47 4.83
CA ALA A 759 -11.95 -11.22 4.06
C ALA A 759 -11.26 -12.42 3.44
N THR A 760 -11.76 -13.61 3.74
CA THR A 760 -11.17 -14.86 3.26
C THR A 760 -11.65 -15.09 1.83
N LEU A 761 -10.72 -15.09 0.86
CA LEU A 761 -10.95 -15.61 -0.48
C LEU A 761 -11.00 -17.14 -0.39
N ALA A 762 -12.17 -17.75 -0.60
CA ALA A 762 -12.29 -19.17 -0.87
C ALA A 762 -12.34 -19.40 -2.38
N LEU A 763 -11.51 -20.30 -2.89
CA LEU A 763 -11.56 -20.83 -4.25
C LEU A 763 -12.37 -22.13 -4.23
N GLU A 764 -13.65 -22.10 -4.57
CA GLU A 764 -14.49 -23.30 -4.65
C GLU A 764 -14.34 -23.98 -6.00
N SER A 765 -13.59 -25.07 -6.10
CA SER A 765 -13.77 -26.04 -7.19
C SER A 765 -14.96 -26.95 -6.87
N THR A 766 -15.84 -27.24 -7.82
CA THR A 766 -16.97 -28.14 -7.63
C THR A 766 -16.98 -29.23 -8.68
N PRO A 767 -16.72 -30.49 -8.25
CA PRO A 767 -16.38 -30.93 -6.90
C PRO A 767 -14.94 -30.66 -6.46
N GLU A 768 -14.85 -30.14 -5.25
CA GLU A 768 -13.64 -30.05 -4.42
C GLU A 768 -13.19 -31.40 -3.85
N LEU A 769 -13.85 -32.51 -4.22
CA LEU A 769 -13.55 -33.88 -3.80
C LEU A 769 -13.78 -34.85 -4.97
N ILE A 770 -12.71 -35.46 -5.47
CA ILE A 770 -12.78 -36.65 -6.33
C ILE A 770 -12.60 -37.86 -5.40
N ARG A 771 -13.71 -38.56 -5.06
CA ARG A 771 -13.57 -39.99 -4.70
C ARG A 771 -13.02 -40.71 -5.92
N ALA A 772 -12.52 -41.95 -5.81
CA ALA A 772 -12.23 -42.74 -7.00
C ALA A 772 -13.44 -42.77 -7.96
N GLY A 773 -13.47 -41.90 -9.00
CA GLY A 773 -14.52 -41.84 -10.04
C GLY A 773 -15.12 -40.49 -10.54
N GLU A 774 -14.94 -39.29 -9.94
CA GLU A 774 -15.77 -38.07 -10.26
C GLU A 774 -15.03 -36.76 -10.74
N GLN A 775 -15.71 -35.64 -11.16
CA GLN A 775 -15.18 -34.46 -11.95
C GLN A 775 -15.65 -33.01 -11.57
N ALA A 776 -14.84 -31.91 -11.72
CA ALA A 776 -15.05 -30.51 -11.14
C ALA A 776 -14.82 -29.15 -11.92
N THR A 777 -15.34 -27.99 -11.43
CA THR A 777 -15.30 -26.55 -11.92
C THR A 777 -15.09 -25.45 -10.82
N VAL A 778 -14.23 -24.42 -10.99
CA VAL A 778 -13.81 -23.42 -9.94
C VAL A 778 -14.56 -22.05 -9.93
N THR A 779 -14.93 -21.52 -8.75
CA THR A 779 -15.44 -20.15 -8.47
C THR A 779 -14.89 -19.58 -7.16
N ALA A 780 -14.44 -18.31 -7.15
CA ALA A 780 -13.94 -17.65 -5.94
C ALA A 780 -15.00 -16.78 -5.25
N THR A 781 -15.15 -16.86 -3.91
CA THR A 781 -15.99 -15.94 -3.12
C THR A 781 -15.29 -15.48 -1.85
N LEU A 782 -15.43 -14.18 -1.54
CA LEU A 782 -14.79 -13.47 -0.43
C LEU A 782 -15.85 -13.02 0.59
N THR A 783 -15.68 -13.34 1.88
CA THR A 783 -16.65 -12.95 2.94
C THR A 783 -16.10 -11.83 3.81
N ASN A 784 -16.93 -10.80 4.01
CA ASN A 784 -16.55 -9.43 4.34
C ASN A 784 -16.49 -9.06 5.85
N ALA A 785 -15.59 -8.12 6.19
CA ALA A 785 -15.66 -7.30 7.40
C ALA A 785 -16.59 -6.07 7.20
N ALA A 786 -17.56 -5.90 8.08
CA ALA A 786 -18.41 -4.71 8.13
C ALA A 786 -17.57 -3.42 8.28
N PHE A 787 -17.59 -2.52 7.29
CA PHE A 787 -16.97 -1.19 7.44
C PHE A 787 -17.97 -0.25 8.15
N PRO A 788 -17.65 0.31 9.32
CA PRO A 788 -18.55 1.18 10.08
C PRO A 788 -18.64 2.55 9.39
N PHE A 789 -19.58 2.66 8.44
CA PHE A 789 -19.67 3.76 7.50
C PHE A 789 -19.94 5.10 8.17
N GLY A 790 -20.77 5.10 9.21
CA GLY A 790 -21.10 6.29 10.00
C GLY A 790 -19.91 6.88 10.78
N GLU A 791 -18.92 6.08 11.14
CA GLU A 791 -17.79 6.55 11.97
C GLU A 791 -16.86 7.52 11.24
N ASN A 792 -16.87 7.48 9.91
CA ASN A 792 -16.17 8.43 9.05
C ASN A 792 -17.14 9.23 8.17
N GLY A 793 -18.36 9.48 8.67
CA GLY A 793 -19.33 10.37 8.03
C GLY A 793 -19.78 9.93 6.64
N GLY A 794 -19.91 8.62 6.40
CA GLY A 794 -20.38 8.09 5.12
C GLY A 794 -19.32 8.00 4.04
N VAL A 795 -18.04 7.84 4.42
CA VAL A 795 -16.91 7.72 3.49
C VAL A 795 -15.96 6.60 3.94
N GLY A 796 -15.47 5.81 3.00
CA GLY A 796 -14.41 4.83 3.26
C GLY A 796 -13.66 4.45 1.99
N ALA A 797 -12.57 3.71 2.17
CA ALA A 797 -11.86 3.07 1.07
C ALA A 797 -11.15 1.80 1.53
N ILE A 798 -10.77 0.97 0.58
CA ILE A 798 -9.85 -0.17 0.74
C ILE A 798 -8.72 -0.06 -0.28
N TYR A 799 -7.62 -0.77 -0.05
CA TYR A 799 -6.54 -0.92 -1.04
C TYR A 799 -6.53 -2.35 -1.55
N VAL A 800 -6.73 -2.53 -2.86
CA VAL A 800 -6.85 -3.82 -3.52
C VAL A 800 -5.56 -4.13 -4.26
N ARG A 801 -4.97 -5.30 -4.02
CA ARG A 801 -3.75 -5.79 -4.67
C ARG A 801 -4.03 -6.97 -5.59
N GLY A 802 -3.27 -7.06 -6.69
CA GLY A 802 -3.25 -8.24 -7.53
C GLY A 802 -2.47 -9.39 -6.88
N LEU A 803 -2.90 -10.63 -7.06
CA LEU A 803 -2.13 -11.80 -6.62
C LEU A 803 -0.97 -12.10 -7.58
N ALA A 804 0.19 -12.45 -7.03
CA ALA A 804 1.40 -12.75 -7.81
C ALA A 804 1.17 -13.91 -8.79
N GLY A 805 1.51 -13.68 -10.06
CA GLY A 805 1.39 -14.69 -11.13
C GLY A 805 -0.04 -15.00 -11.57
N MET A 806 -1.06 -14.28 -11.06
CA MET A 806 -2.48 -14.55 -11.34
C MET A 806 -3.14 -13.38 -12.10
N PRO A 807 -2.95 -13.28 -13.43
CA PRO A 807 -3.68 -12.30 -14.23
C PRO A 807 -5.18 -12.66 -14.32
N GLY A 808 -6.04 -11.65 -14.44
CA GLY A 808 -7.48 -11.84 -14.49
C GLY A 808 -8.25 -10.54 -14.23
N THR A 809 -9.46 -10.66 -13.69
CA THR A 809 -10.29 -9.51 -13.32
C THR A 809 -10.70 -9.63 -11.87
N ILE A 810 -10.33 -8.62 -11.08
CA ILE A 810 -10.80 -8.42 -9.72
C ILE A 810 -12.11 -7.63 -9.79
N VAL A 811 -13.15 -8.11 -9.13
CA VAL A 811 -14.47 -7.46 -9.05
C VAL A 811 -14.71 -7.04 -7.62
N VAL A 812 -14.80 -5.74 -7.37
CA VAL A 812 -15.07 -5.19 -6.04
C VAL A 812 -16.50 -4.67 -6.00
N ARG A 813 -17.36 -5.30 -5.21
CA ARG A 813 -18.74 -4.88 -4.97
C ARG A 813 -18.88 -4.33 -3.56
N VAL A 814 -19.37 -3.10 -3.45
CA VAL A 814 -19.59 -2.42 -2.17
C VAL A 814 -21.09 -2.18 -2.03
N SER A 815 -21.68 -2.56 -0.90
CA SER A 815 -23.14 -2.53 -0.67
C SER A 815 -23.51 -1.90 0.66
N HIS A 816 -24.56 -1.10 0.69
CA HIS A 816 -25.15 -0.49 1.88
C HIS A 816 -26.66 -0.83 1.93
N PRO A 817 -27.25 -1.13 3.11
CA PRO A 817 -28.64 -1.55 3.21
C PRO A 817 -29.65 -0.56 2.62
N THR A 818 -29.40 0.75 2.74
CA THR A 818 -30.32 1.80 2.30
C THR A 818 -29.85 2.58 1.06
N LEU A 819 -28.53 2.62 0.81
CA LEU A 819 -27.94 3.44 -0.26
C LEU A 819 -27.65 2.61 -1.53
N GLY A 820 -28.00 1.32 -1.53
CA GLY A 820 -27.78 0.41 -2.65
C GLY A 820 -26.35 -0.12 -2.73
N SER A 821 -25.89 -0.49 -3.93
CA SER A 821 -24.56 -1.07 -4.14
C SER A 821 -23.88 -0.54 -5.40
N GLY A 822 -22.56 -0.39 -5.35
CA GLY A 822 -21.72 -0.12 -6.53
C GLY A 822 -20.76 -1.28 -6.79
N THR A 823 -20.22 -1.36 -8.02
CA THR A 823 -19.25 -2.39 -8.40
C THR A 823 -18.20 -1.81 -9.34
N VAL A 824 -16.93 -2.08 -9.06
CA VAL A 824 -15.80 -1.75 -9.92
C VAL A 824 -15.09 -3.02 -10.36
N ARG A 825 -14.47 -2.98 -11.55
CA ARG A 825 -13.70 -4.09 -12.12
C ARG A 825 -12.29 -3.62 -12.41
N ILE A 826 -11.31 -4.39 -11.97
CA ILE A 826 -9.89 -4.09 -12.08
C ILE A 826 -9.22 -5.27 -12.80
N SER A 827 -8.61 -5.03 -13.96
CA SER A 827 -7.88 -6.08 -14.69
C SER A 827 -6.47 -6.22 -14.12
N THR A 828 -6.05 -7.43 -13.76
CA THR A 828 -4.64 -7.74 -13.48
C THR A 828 -4.00 -8.32 -14.74
N LYS A 829 -2.92 -7.72 -15.20
CA LYS A 829 -2.12 -8.19 -16.35
C LYS A 829 -0.90 -8.95 -15.86
N PRO A 830 -0.38 -9.93 -16.61
CA PRO A 830 0.93 -10.48 -16.28
C PRO A 830 1.97 -9.35 -16.24
N PRO A 831 2.99 -9.45 -15.38
CA PRO A 831 4.11 -8.49 -15.37
C PRO A 831 4.61 -8.24 -16.78
N LYS A 832 4.60 -6.96 -17.21
CA LYS A 832 5.31 -6.53 -18.40
C LYS A 832 6.79 -6.54 -18.04
N ASP A 833 7.38 -7.75 -18.10
CA ASP A 833 8.79 -8.08 -18.38
C ASP A 833 9.16 -9.44 -17.80
N LYS A 834 8.80 -10.49 -18.54
CA LYS A 834 9.77 -11.54 -18.87
C LYS A 834 10.23 -11.24 -20.30
N VAL A 835 11.35 -10.54 -20.44
CA VAL A 835 12.16 -10.68 -21.67
C VAL A 835 12.84 -12.04 -21.55
N LEU A 836 12.17 -13.08 -22.01
CA LEU A 836 12.90 -14.13 -22.70
C LEU A 836 13.27 -13.52 -24.06
N PRO A 837 14.52 -13.64 -24.56
CA PRO A 837 14.81 -13.25 -25.92
C PRO A 837 13.82 -13.96 -26.84
N ASN A 838 13.01 -13.17 -27.53
CA ASN A 838 12.06 -13.63 -28.53
C ASN A 838 12.84 -13.84 -29.83
N PRO A 839 12.98 -15.07 -30.37
CA PRO A 839 13.25 -15.23 -31.78
C PRO A 839 11.95 -15.01 -32.58
N GLY A 840 11.39 -13.79 -32.49
CA GLY A 840 10.27 -13.27 -33.30
C GLY A 840 8.85 -13.82 -33.04
N GLY A 841 7.93 -12.91 -32.65
CA GLY A 841 6.48 -13.17 -32.68
C GLY A 841 5.61 -12.03 -32.13
N ILE A 842 4.74 -11.45 -32.96
CA ILE A 842 3.82 -10.32 -32.69
C ILE A 842 2.44 -10.86 -32.22
N PRO A 843 1.69 -10.15 -31.36
CA PRO A 843 0.42 -10.59 -30.71
C PRO A 843 -0.82 -10.81 -31.63
N SER A 844 -0.64 -10.99 -32.94
CA SER A 844 -1.74 -11.09 -33.91
C SER A 844 -1.86 -12.46 -34.61
N GLN A 845 -1.24 -13.51 -34.09
CA GLN A 845 -1.14 -14.80 -34.81
C GLN A 845 -1.91 -15.96 -34.18
N VAL A 846 -2.45 -16.81 -35.06
CA VAL A 846 -3.19 -18.03 -34.74
C VAL A 846 -2.21 -19.11 -34.24
N LEU A 847 -2.49 -19.71 -33.09
CA LEU A 847 -1.76 -20.89 -32.60
C LEU A 847 -2.21 -22.08 -33.43
N SER A 848 -1.32 -22.82 -34.08
CA SER A 848 -1.67 -24.06 -34.80
C SER A 848 -1.24 -25.29 -34.01
N ASP A 849 -1.63 -26.49 -34.42
CA ASP A 849 -1.23 -27.79 -33.86
C ASP A 849 -1.38 -27.88 -32.32
N THR A 850 -2.41 -27.25 -31.77
CA THR A 850 -2.62 -27.17 -30.31
C THR A 850 -3.14 -28.49 -29.75
N VAL A 851 -2.36 -29.11 -28.86
CA VAL A 851 -2.70 -30.33 -28.11
C VAL A 851 -2.67 -30.01 -26.62
N LEU A 852 -3.76 -30.33 -25.91
CA LEU A 852 -3.81 -30.20 -24.44
C LEU A 852 -3.65 -31.59 -23.80
N SER A 853 -2.97 -31.67 -22.66
CA SER A 853 -2.73 -32.90 -21.90
C SER A 853 -2.93 -32.67 -20.39
N LEU A 854 -3.15 -33.76 -19.64
CA LEU A 854 -3.24 -33.75 -18.18
C LEU A 854 -2.45 -34.93 -17.60
N ASN A 855 -1.47 -34.61 -16.77
CA ASN A 855 -0.62 -35.57 -16.07
C ASN A 855 -1.06 -35.67 -14.60
N ALA A 856 -1.21 -36.90 -14.12
CA ALA A 856 -1.56 -37.20 -12.73
C ALA A 856 -0.42 -38.01 -12.07
N PRO A 857 -0.32 -38.00 -10.73
CA PRO A 857 0.63 -38.82 -9.98
C PRO A 857 0.52 -40.31 -10.32
N GLU A 858 1.60 -41.05 -10.08
CA GLU A 858 1.67 -42.49 -10.34
C GLU A 858 0.51 -43.24 -9.66
N GLY A 859 -0.21 -44.08 -10.44
CA GLY A 859 -1.36 -44.86 -9.98
C GLY A 859 -2.74 -44.19 -10.15
N TRP A 860 -2.81 -42.90 -10.50
CA TRP A 860 -4.06 -42.23 -10.87
C TRP A 860 -4.38 -42.48 -12.35
N THR A 861 -5.65 -42.65 -12.69
CA THR A 861 -6.07 -42.84 -14.10
C THR A 861 -6.73 -41.57 -14.66
N VAL A 862 -6.36 -41.20 -15.89
CA VAL A 862 -6.86 -39.99 -16.59
C VAL A 862 -7.51 -40.42 -17.91
N LYS A 863 -8.77 -40.04 -18.14
CA LYS A 863 -9.56 -40.37 -19.33
C LYS A 863 -10.20 -39.11 -19.92
N GLU A 864 -9.89 -38.75 -21.15
CA GLU A 864 -10.52 -37.61 -21.84
C GLU A 864 -12.00 -37.88 -22.17
N LEU A 865 -12.91 -36.94 -21.89
CA LEU A 865 -14.37 -37.12 -22.01
C LEU A 865 -15.02 -36.47 -23.25
N ALA A 866 -14.20 -36.00 -24.21
CA ALA A 866 -14.53 -35.43 -25.53
C ALA A 866 -14.63 -33.88 -25.65
N GLY A 867 -14.05 -33.40 -26.76
CA GLY A 867 -14.21 -32.08 -27.38
C GLY A 867 -13.49 -32.06 -28.74
N GLN A 868 -14.19 -31.73 -29.84
CA GLN A 868 -13.54 -31.54 -31.15
C GLN A 868 -12.60 -30.33 -31.08
N GLY A 869 -11.30 -30.57 -31.20
CA GLY A 869 -10.32 -29.51 -31.33
C GLY A 869 -10.25 -29.02 -32.76
N SER A 870 -10.54 -27.74 -32.98
CA SER A 870 -9.82 -27.02 -34.02
C SER A 870 -8.33 -27.11 -33.69
N ALA A 871 -7.52 -27.56 -34.65
CA ALA A 871 -6.06 -27.52 -34.60
C ALA A 871 -5.52 -26.08 -34.56
N SER A 872 -6.38 -25.06 -34.60
CA SER A 872 -5.98 -23.66 -34.59
C SER A 872 -6.77 -22.82 -33.57
N VAL A 873 -6.08 -22.00 -32.78
CA VAL A 873 -6.65 -21.08 -31.78
C VAL A 873 -6.32 -19.64 -32.19
N PRO A 874 -7.28 -18.86 -32.71
CA PRO A 874 -7.06 -17.47 -33.11
C PRO A 874 -6.77 -16.53 -31.93
N PRO A 875 -6.14 -15.36 -32.18
CA PRO A 875 -5.97 -14.32 -31.18
C PRO A 875 -7.30 -13.92 -30.52
N GLY A 876 -7.36 -13.97 -29.19
CA GLY A 876 -8.56 -13.64 -28.42
C GLY A 876 -9.62 -14.76 -28.32
N ALA A 877 -9.39 -15.91 -28.93
CA ALA A 877 -10.24 -17.10 -28.79
C ALA A 877 -9.64 -18.10 -27.80
N SER A 878 -10.47 -19.02 -27.29
CA SER A 878 -10.04 -20.08 -26.38
C SER A 878 -10.54 -21.45 -26.86
N THR A 879 -9.79 -22.51 -26.52
CA THR A 879 -10.17 -23.91 -26.70
C THR A 879 -10.00 -24.63 -25.37
N ALA A 880 -10.87 -25.60 -25.08
CA ALA A 880 -10.86 -26.34 -23.81
C ALA A 880 -10.95 -27.85 -24.04
N ARG A 881 -10.46 -28.61 -23.06
CA ARG A 881 -10.59 -30.07 -22.97
C ARG A 881 -11.04 -30.48 -21.58
N LYS A 882 -11.75 -31.60 -21.51
CA LYS A 882 -12.27 -32.16 -20.27
C LYS A 882 -11.72 -33.57 -20.08
N TRP A 883 -11.12 -33.83 -18.92
CA TRP A 883 -10.62 -35.14 -18.50
C TRP A 883 -11.33 -35.61 -17.24
N GLN A 884 -11.50 -36.92 -17.11
CA GLN A 884 -11.95 -37.65 -15.93
C GLN A 884 -10.70 -38.20 -15.25
N VAL A 885 -10.52 -37.92 -13.97
CA VAL A 885 -9.36 -38.38 -13.18
C VAL A 885 -9.84 -39.29 -12.05
N THR A 886 -9.17 -40.41 -11.78
CA THR A 886 -9.58 -41.37 -10.74
C THR A 886 -8.39 -41.80 -9.89
N ALA A 887 -8.48 -41.56 -8.58
CA ALA A 887 -7.46 -41.93 -7.59
C ALA A 887 -7.41 -43.45 -7.31
N PRO A 888 -6.23 -44.02 -6.97
CA PRO A 888 -6.10 -45.44 -6.63
C PRO A 888 -6.72 -45.79 -5.26
N ALA A 889 -7.24 -47.02 -5.14
CA ALA A 889 -7.94 -47.50 -3.94
C ALA A 889 -7.07 -47.64 -2.66
N THR A 890 -5.76 -47.42 -2.77
CA THR A 890 -4.77 -47.66 -1.71
C THR A 890 -4.18 -46.37 -1.11
N ILE A 891 -4.76 -45.19 -1.38
CA ILE A 891 -4.20 -43.92 -0.93
C ILE A 891 -4.46 -43.66 0.56
N THR A 892 -3.42 -43.31 1.32
CA THR A 892 -3.50 -43.00 2.76
C THR A 892 -3.88 -41.52 2.95
N PRO A 893 -4.82 -41.17 3.86
CA PRO A 893 -5.15 -39.78 4.17
C PRO A 893 -3.92 -38.99 4.67
N GLY A 894 -3.66 -37.81 4.08
CA GLY A 894 -2.46 -37.00 4.35
C GLY A 894 -2.32 -35.74 3.46
N ALA A 895 -1.09 -35.25 3.30
CA ALA A 895 -0.71 -33.99 2.63
C ALA A 895 -1.25 -33.83 1.18
N PRO A 896 -1.46 -32.59 0.69
CA PRO A 896 -2.06 -32.33 -0.61
C PRO A 896 -1.27 -32.94 -1.77
N THR A 897 -1.96 -33.56 -2.74
CA THR A 897 -1.37 -34.17 -3.94
C THR A 897 -1.68 -33.35 -5.20
N ALA A 898 -0.69 -33.09 -6.07
CA ALA A 898 -0.85 -32.20 -7.23
C ALA A 898 -1.17 -32.92 -8.57
N LEU A 899 -2.08 -32.36 -9.38
CA LEU A 899 -2.34 -32.71 -10.79
C LEU A 899 -1.77 -31.63 -11.72
N THR A 900 -1.16 -31.97 -12.86
CA THR A 900 -0.47 -31.02 -13.77
C THR A 900 -1.05 -31.05 -15.19
N ALA A 901 -1.62 -29.95 -15.68
CA ALA A 901 -2.12 -29.81 -17.05
C ALA A 901 -1.07 -29.18 -17.97
N GLY A 902 -0.90 -29.72 -19.18
CA GLY A 902 0.04 -29.24 -20.19
C GLY A 902 -0.64 -28.84 -21.50
N ALA A 903 0.02 -28.01 -22.30
CA ALA A 903 -0.38 -27.66 -23.65
C ALA A 903 0.84 -27.62 -24.56
N THR A 904 0.77 -28.24 -25.74
CA THR A 904 1.71 -28.05 -26.84
C THR A 904 1.02 -27.38 -28.00
N TYR A 905 1.72 -26.54 -28.76
CA TYR A 905 1.16 -25.84 -29.92
C TYR A 905 2.29 -25.32 -30.82
N ALA A 906 1.99 -25.02 -32.07
CA ALA A 906 2.91 -24.39 -33.00
C ALA A 906 2.61 -22.89 -33.16
N ILE A 907 3.66 -22.07 -33.12
CA ILE A 907 3.62 -20.65 -33.49
C ILE A 907 4.58 -20.49 -34.67
N ARG A 908 4.09 -19.99 -35.81
CA ARG A 908 4.88 -19.88 -37.06
C ARG A 908 5.48 -21.20 -37.55
N GLY A 909 4.82 -22.33 -37.27
CA GLY A 909 5.30 -23.67 -37.62
C GLY A 909 6.39 -24.23 -36.69
N GLN A 910 6.73 -23.54 -35.58
CA GLN A 910 7.62 -24.05 -34.55
C GLN A 910 6.84 -24.49 -33.31
N ALA A 911 7.13 -25.70 -32.81
CA ALA A 911 6.48 -26.28 -31.65
C ALA A 911 6.92 -25.62 -30.32
N ALA A 912 5.97 -25.39 -29.43
CA ALA A 912 6.09 -24.80 -28.09
C ALA A 912 5.21 -25.57 -27.09
N ALA A 913 5.51 -25.44 -25.79
CA ALA A 913 4.77 -26.11 -24.72
C ALA A 913 4.69 -25.27 -23.42
N THR A 914 3.68 -25.52 -22.58
CA THR A 914 3.47 -24.88 -21.26
C THR A 914 2.68 -25.81 -20.32
N ASP A 915 2.80 -25.66 -19.00
CA ASP A 915 2.07 -26.44 -17.99
C ASP A 915 1.65 -25.65 -16.72
N ALA A 916 0.77 -26.25 -15.90
CA ALA A 916 0.25 -25.71 -14.63
C ALA A 916 -0.21 -26.83 -13.67
N ALA A 917 -0.08 -26.67 -12.34
CA ALA A 917 -0.40 -27.70 -11.33
C ALA A 917 -1.40 -27.27 -10.22
N VAL A 918 -2.18 -28.21 -9.65
CA VAL A 918 -3.24 -27.97 -8.62
C VAL A 918 -3.28 -29.07 -7.52
N PRO A 919 -3.32 -28.75 -6.20
CA PRO A 919 -3.39 -29.72 -5.07
C PRO A 919 -4.80 -30.27 -4.72
N VAL A 920 -4.88 -31.49 -4.14
CA VAL A 920 -6.13 -32.21 -3.73
C VAL A 920 -6.01 -32.85 -2.31
N TYR A 921 -7.07 -32.82 -1.47
CA TYR A 921 -7.11 -33.30 -0.05
C TYR A 921 -8.13 -34.45 0.24
N LEU A 922 -7.97 -35.22 1.34
CA LEU A 922 -8.78 -36.43 1.72
C LEU A 922 -9.42 -36.33 3.13
N ALA A 923 -10.66 -36.83 3.35
CA ALA A 923 -11.41 -36.76 4.64
C ALA A 923 -11.41 -38.07 5.49
N THR A 924 -11.59 -37.99 6.83
CA THR A 924 -11.56 -39.13 7.79
C THR A 924 -12.83 -39.24 8.67
N THR A 925 -13.04 -40.34 9.41
CA THR A 925 -14.15 -40.47 10.38
C THR A 925 -13.92 -39.70 11.69
N ALA A 926 -14.97 -39.52 12.52
CA ALA A 926 -14.87 -38.79 13.79
C ALA A 926 -13.92 -39.45 14.81
N GLN A 927 -13.90 -40.78 14.86
CA GLN A 927 -13.02 -41.52 15.76
C GLN A 927 -11.56 -41.48 15.31
N GLU A 928 -11.31 -41.55 13.99
CA GLU A 928 -9.98 -41.34 13.40
C GLU A 928 -9.47 -39.90 13.57
N ALA A 929 -10.37 -38.96 13.89
CA ALA A 929 -10.03 -37.57 14.14
C ALA A 929 -9.60 -37.29 15.59
N PHE A 930 -9.77 -38.22 16.54
CA PHE A 930 -9.33 -38.04 17.93
C PHE A 930 -7.83 -37.85 18.02
N ASN A 931 -7.41 -36.83 18.78
CA ASN A 931 -6.00 -36.40 18.85
C ASN A 931 -5.59 -35.90 20.24
N ASN A 932 -6.46 -36.01 21.25
CA ASN A 932 -6.17 -35.59 22.62
C ASN A 932 -6.61 -36.65 23.64
N ILE A 933 -5.80 -36.87 24.68
CA ILE A 933 -6.02 -37.88 25.73
C ILE A 933 -6.63 -37.18 26.96
N GLY A 934 -7.96 -37.11 27.03
CA GLY A 934 -8.69 -36.32 28.02
C GLY A 934 -9.16 -37.05 29.27
N THR A 935 -9.18 -38.39 29.25
CA THR A 935 -9.75 -39.22 30.32
C THR A 935 -8.74 -40.17 30.96
N SER A 936 -8.72 -40.21 32.29
CA SER A 936 -7.94 -41.15 33.10
C SER A 936 -8.80 -42.02 34.03
N ASP A 937 -8.24 -43.12 34.52
CA ASP A 937 -8.83 -43.93 35.60
C ASP A 937 -8.33 -43.44 36.96
N ASP A 938 -9.17 -43.48 37.99
CA ASP A 938 -8.77 -43.09 39.36
C ASP A 938 -7.62 -43.92 39.91
N ALA A 939 -7.48 -45.18 39.47
CA ALA A 939 -6.36 -46.04 39.85
C ALA A 939 -5.08 -45.72 39.07
N ASN A 940 -5.15 -44.95 37.98
CA ASN A 940 -4.02 -44.56 37.16
C ASN A 940 -4.23 -43.16 36.54
N PRO A 941 -4.20 -42.08 37.34
CA PRO A 941 -4.66 -40.77 36.91
C PRO A 941 -3.65 -39.99 36.05
N SER A 942 -2.39 -40.42 36.00
CA SER A 942 -1.29 -39.73 35.29
C SER A 942 -1.25 -39.95 33.77
N VAL A 943 -2.10 -40.82 33.22
CA VAL A 943 -2.08 -41.19 31.79
C VAL A 943 -2.83 -40.22 30.88
N ALA A 944 -3.47 -39.19 31.42
CA ALA A 944 -4.25 -38.24 30.64
C ALA A 944 -4.13 -36.82 31.18
N ASP A 945 -4.10 -35.85 30.26
CA ASP A 945 -4.14 -34.42 30.55
C ASP A 945 -5.02 -33.74 29.49
N PHE A 946 -6.21 -33.31 29.92
CA PHE A 946 -7.22 -32.72 29.06
C PHE A 946 -6.85 -31.29 28.64
N ASP A 947 -6.28 -30.49 29.56
CA ASP A 947 -6.03 -29.06 29.35
C ASP A 947 -4.55 -28.65 29.44
N GLY A 948 -3.64 -29.62 29.54
CA GLY A 948 -2.20 -29.36 29.67
C GLY A 948 -1.84 -28.71 31.01
N THR A 949 -2.69 -28.84 32.04
CA THR A 949 -2.47 -28.32 33.39
C THR A 949 -2.50 -29.42 34.46
N ASP A 950 -2.16 -30.65 34.07
CA ASP A 950 -2.22 -31.84 34.92
C ASP A 950 -3.64 -32.17 35.39
N LYS A 951 -4.63 -32.05 34.49
CA LYS A 951 -6.04 -32.34 34.82
C LYS A 951 -6.72 -33.15 33.74
N SER A 952 -7.40 -34.22 34.13
CA SER A 952 -8.22 -35.04 33.24
C SER A 952 -9.59 -35.35 33.83
N TYR A 953 -10.54 -35.70 32.97
CA TYR A 953 -11.81 -36.27 33.40
C TYR A 953 -11.56 -37.66 34.02
N SER A 954 -12.17 -37.93 35.17
CA SER A 954 -12.14 -39.26 35.80
C SER A 954 -13.17 -40.17 35.16
N ARG A 955 -12.76 -41.37 34.72
CA ARG A 955 -13.68 -42.40 34.22
C ARG A 955 -14.77 -42.73 35.23
N GLN A 956 -14.43 -42.84 36.52
CA GLN A 956 -15.38 -43.15 37.58
C GLN A 956 -16.36 -42.00 37.82
N ALA A 957 -15.88 -40.75 37.88
CA ALA A 957 -16.75 -39.58 38.01
C ALA A 957 -17.67 -39.40 36.78
N MET A 958 -17.20 -39.75 35.59
CA MET A 958 -18.02 -39.76 34.37
C MET A 958 -19.05 -40.88 34.39
N ALA A 959 -18.71 -42.07 34.86
CA ALA A 959 -19.66 -43.18 35.01
C ALA A 959 -20.78 -42.86 35.99
N ASP A 960 -20.47 -42.20 37.12
CA ASP A 960 -21.46 -41.69 38.07
C ASP A 960 -22.38 -40.63 37.44
N ALA A 961 -21.88 -39.89 36.44
CA ALA A 961 -22.63 -38.95 35.61
C ALA A 961 -23.25 -39.58 34.35
N VAL A 962 -23.24 -40.92 34.23
CA VAL A 962 -23.81 -41.71 33.12
C VAL A 962 -23.12 -41.48 31.76
N LEU A 963 -21.91 -40.91 31.74
CA LEU A 963 -21.05 -40.80 30.56
C LEU A 963 -20.11 -42.01 30.45
N ILE A 964 -20.66 -43.16 30.05
CA ILE A 964 -19.92 -44.41 29.86
C ILE A 964 -19.64 -44.70 28.37
N GLY A 965 -18.59 -45.46 28.08
CA GLY A 965 -18.20 -45.80 26.71
C GLY A 965 -19.34 -46.38 25.88
N GLY A 966 -19.58 -45.81 24.69
CA GLY A 966 -20.65 -46.22 23.79
C GLY A 966 -22.07 -45.78 24.21
N ALA A 967 -22.23 -45.09 25.34
CA ALA A 967 -23.52 -44.59 25.79
C ALA A 967 -24.17 -43.68 24.74
N LYS A 968 -25.49 -43.82 24.58
CA LYS A 968 -26.29 -42.94 23.73
C LYS A 968 -26.83 -41.79 24.57
N ILE A 969 -26.40 -40.58 24.27
CA ILE A 969 -26.84 -39.36 24.96
C ILE A 969 -27.75 -38.63 23.99
N THR A 970 -29.00 -38.37 24.38
CA THR A 970 -29.94 -37.62 23.54
C THR A 970 -30.26 -36.29 24.21
N HIS A 971 -30.00 -35.20 23.50
CA HIS A 971 -30.27 -33.83 23.95
C HIS A 971 -30.75 -33.01 22.75
N ASP A 972 -31.80 -32.21 22.93
CA ASP A 972 -32.44 -31.39 21.88
C ASP A 972 -32.68 -32.11 20.54
N GLY A 973 -33.11 -33.36 20.60
CA GLY A 973 -33.44 -34.18 19.42
C GLY A 973 -32.23 -34.73 18.67
N VAL A 974 -31.00 -34.49 19.13
CA VAL A 974 -29.76 -35.07 18.59
C VAL A 974 -29.30 -36.23 19.48
N THR A 975 -29.07 -37.40 18.87
CA THR A 975 -28.47 -38.55 19.58
C THR A 975 -26.98 -38.62 19.29
N PHE A 976 -26.20 -38.55 20.37
CA PHE A 976 -24.75 -38.69 20.37
C PHE A 976 -24.35 -40.09 20.82
N THR A 977 -23.17 -40.54 20.39
CA THR A 977 -22.52 -41.73 20.93
C THR A 977 -21.28 -41.27 21.67
N TRP A 978 -21.22 -41.51 22.98
CA TRP A 978 -20.04 -41.18 23.77
C TRP A 978 -18.85 -42.05 23.34
N PRO A 979 -17.61 -41.51 23.31
CA PRO A 979 -16.42 -42.27 22.95
C PRO A 979 -16.30 -43.58 23.72
N ASP A 980 -16.13 -44.69 23.00
CA ASP A 980 -15.81 -46.00 23.58
C ASP A 980 -14.30 -46.25 23.49
N THR A 981 -13.54 -45.40 24.16
CA THR A 981 -12.07 -45.42 24.20
C THR A 981 -11.59 -45.85 25.57
N VAL A 982 -10.45 -46.55 25.61
CA VAL A 982 -9.80 -46.93 26.86
C VAL A 982 -9.12 -45.68 27.46
N PRO A 983 -9.23 -45.39 28.77
CA PRO A 983 -8.50 -44.29 29.41
C PRO A 983 -7.00 -44.33 29.10
N GLY A 984 -6.42 -43.17 28.83
CA GLY A 984 -5.03 -43.06 28.35
C GLY A 984 -4.86 -43.19 26.84
N GLN A 985 -5.95 -43.26 26.06
CA GLN A 985 -5.95 -43.15 24.60
C GLN A 985 -6.70 -41.89 24.15
N PRO A 986 -6.45 -41.38 22.92
CA PRO A 986 -7.18 -40.24 22.40
C PRO A 986 -8.68 -40.49 22.36
N ASP A 987 -9.45 -39.61 22.99
CA ASP A 987 -10.89 -39.78 23.23
C ASP A 987 -11.71 -38.53 22.89
N ASN A 988 -11.03 -37.47 22.46
CA ASN A 988 -11.66 -36.24 22.01
C ASN A 988 -10.86 -35.60 20.86
N ILE A 989 -11.57 -34.79 20.08
CA ILE A 989 -11.02 -33.97 19.00
C ILE A 989 -10.70 -32.59 19.57
N LEU A 990 -9.41 -32.28 19.74
CA LEU A 990 -8.94 -30.90 19.79
C LEU A 990 -8.98 -30.33 18.36
N ILE A 991 -9.89 -29.38 18.13
CA ILE A 991 -10.16 -28.83 16.80
C ILE A 991 -8.91 -28.16 16.19
N GLY A 992 -8.75 -28.15 14.87
CA GLY A 992 -7.52 -27.65 14.21
C GLY A 992 -7.48 -27.87 12.70
N GLY A 993 -8.50 -27.42 11.97
CA GLY A 993 -8.56 -27.54 10.50
C GLY A 993 -8.92 -28.93 9.99
N ARG A 994 -9.55 -29.78 10.81
CA ARG A 994 -9.86 -31.18 10.46
C ARG A 994 -11.22 -31.31 9.80
N THR A 995 -11.32 -32.24 8.83
CA THR A 995 -12.57 -32.62 8.17
C THR A 995 -13.02 -34.00 8.62
N VAL A 996 -14.22 -34.07 9.18
CA VAL A 996 -14.87 -35.29 9.67
C VAL A 996 -16.00 -35.67 8.73
N ALA A 997 -15.94 -36.87 8.15
CA ALA A 997 -17.03 -37.44 7.38
C ALA A 997 -18.22 -37.75 8.30
N LEU A 998 -19.41 -37.34 7.86
CA LEU A 998 -20.67 -37.57 8.54
C LEU A 998 -21.69 -38.06 7.50
N SER A 999 -22.73 -38.75 7.97
CA SER A 999 -23.82 -39.18 7.10
C SER A 999 -25.12 -39.08 7.87
N GLY A 1000 -26.08 -38.36 7.33
CA GLY A 1000 -27.40 -38.23 7.94
C GLY A 1000 -28.12 -36.96 7.52
N LYS A 1001 -29.40 -36.89 7.89
CA LYS A 1001 -30.31 -35.78 7.59
C LYS A 1001 -31.08 -35.41 8.84
N GLY A 1002 -31.26 -34.12 9.08
CA GLY A 1002 -31.89 -33.60 10.29
C GLY A 1002 -31.89 -32.09 10.29
N ARG A 1003 -32.52 -31.49 11.31
CA ARG A 1003 -32.61 -30.03 11.46
C ARG A 1003 -31.47 -29.43 12.28
N THR A 1004 -30.69 -30.25 12.96
CA THR A 1004 -29.66 -29.82 13.91
C THR A 1004 -28.42 -30.70 13.78
N LEU A 1005 -27.26 -30.06 13.71
CA LEU A 1005 -25.95 -30.66 13.93
C LEU A 1005 -25.54 -30.37 15.36
N GLY A 1006 -25.47 -31.40 16.18
CA GLY A 1006 -25.11 -31.29 17.59
C GLY A 1006 -23.63 -31.59 17.84
N PHE A 1007 -23.10 -31.00 18.91
CA PHE A 1007 -21.75 -31.22 19.42
C PHE A 1007 -21.77 -31.44 20.93
N LEU A 1008 -21.09 -32.49 21.41
CA LEU A 1008 -20.78 -32.69 22.83
C LEU A 1008 -19.30 -32.40 23.09
N GLY A 1009 -19.02 -31.50 24.03
CA GLY A 1009 -17.65 -31.05 24.26
C GLY A 1009 -17.44 -30.16 25.49
N ALA A 1010 -16.22 -29.66 25.62
CA ALA A 1010 -15.85 -28.61 26.56
C ALA A 1010 -14.62 -27.84 26.07
N ALA A 1011 -14.45 -26.59 26.51
CA ALA A 1011 -13.26 -25.82 26.19
C ALA A 1011 -12.20 -25.86 27.31
N SER A 1012 -10.93 -25.78 26.94
CA SER A 1012 -9.78 -25.68 27.84
C SER A 1012 -9.25 -24.23 27.88
N GLY A 1013 -8.80 -23.79 29.07
CA GLY A 1013 -8.25 -22.43 29.29
C GLY A 1013 -9.29 -21.30 29.40
N ALA A 1014 -10.17 -21.13 28.42
CA ALA A 1014 -11.28 -20.16 28.40
C ALA A 1014 -12.48 -20.75 27.66
N ALA A 1015 -13.60 -20.02 27.55
CA ALA A 1015 -14.65 -20.41 26.61
C ALA A 1015 -14.08 -20.36 25.18
N GLY A 1016 -14.46 -21.31 24.35
CA GLY A 1016 -13.90 -21.51 23.01
C GLY A 1016 -14.96 -21.40 21.94
N VAL A 1017 -14.65 -20.69 20.86
CA VAL A 1017 -15.49 -20.63 19.67
C VAL A 1017 -15.01 -21.67 18.66
N CYS A 1018 -15.94 -22.40 18.07
CA CYS A 1018 -15.71 -23.30 16.95
C CYS A 1018 -16.52 -22.83 15.74
N ARG A 1019 -15.82 -22.51 14.66
CA ARG A 1019 -16.35 -22.20 13.34
C ARG A 1019 -16.06 -23.37 12.42
N GLY A 1020 -17.03 -23.71 11.60
CA GLY A 1020 -16.91 -24.80 10.66
C GLY A 1020 -17.85 -24.66 9.48
N LYS A 1021 -17.80 -25.65 8.60
CA LYS A 1021 -18.71 -25.79 7.46
C LYS A 1021 -19.29 -27.19 7.50
N VAL A 1022 -20.59 -27.29 7.29
CA VAL A 1022 -21.25 -28.55 6.97
C VAL A 1022 -21.36 -28.70 5.46
N PHE A 1023 -20.97 -29.85 4.95
CA PHE A 1023 -21.06 -30.22 3.54
C PHE A 1023 -22.24 -31.15 3.35
N TYR A 1024 -23.00 -30.93 2.27
CA TYR A 1024 -24.12 -31.76 1.89
C TYR A 1024 -23.76 -32.62 0.66
N ALA A 1025 -24.40 -33.79 0.56
CA ALA A 1025 -24.15 -34.75 -0.51
C ALA A 1025 -24.52 -34.24 -1.91
N ASP A 1026 -25.34 -33.17 -2.01
CA ASP A 1026 -25.68 -32.49 -3.26
C ASP A 1026 -24.58 -31.51 -3.73
N GLY A 1027 -23.46 -31.43 -3.02
CA GLY A 1027 -22.33 -30.55 -3.30
C GLY A 1027 -22.47 -29.15 -2.72
N THR A 1028 -23.61 -28.81 -2.10
CA THR A 1028 -23.77 -27.54 -1.39
C THR A 1028 -23.18 -27.63 0.02
N SER A 1029 -22.96 -26.47 0.65
CA SER A 1029 -22.45 -26.42 2.02
C SER A 1029 -23.02 -25.21 2.76
N ALA A 1030 -23.03 -25.26 4.09
CA ALA A 1030 -23.47 -24.16 4.94
C ALA A 1030 -22.45 -23.93 6.06
N PRO A 1031 -22.13 -22.67 6.41
CA PRO A 1031 -21.28 -22.40 7.55
C PRO A 1031 -22.04 -22.69 8.86
N PHE A 1032 -21.31 -23.05 9.90
CA PHE A 1032 -21.81 -23.05 11.27
C PHE A 1032 -20.79 -22.42 12.21
N SER A 1033 -21.28 -21.89 13.33
CA SER A 1033 -20.42 -21.43 14.43
C SER A 1033 -21.13 -21.70 15.74
N PHE A 1034 -20.38 -22.07 16.76
CA PHE A 1034 -20.87 -22.17 18.13
C PHE A 1034 -19.78 -21.81 19.15
N GLU A 1035 -20.20 -21.41 20.35
CA GLU A 1035 -19.31 -21.24 21.50
C GLU A 1035 -19.57 -22.36 22.50
N ILE A 1036 -18.53 -22.89 23.13
CA ILE A 1036 -18.64 -23.87 24.20
C ILE A 1036 -17.89 -23.41 25.45
N ALA A 1037 -18.50 -23.63 26.61
CA ALA A 1037 -18.01 -23.11 27.88
C ALA A 1037 -16.73 -23.84 28.33
N ARG A 1038 -15.95 -23.14 29.17
CA ARG A 1038 -14.78 -23.72 29.81
C ARG A 1038 -15.18 -24.89 30.71
N ASN A 1039 -14.45 -25.99 30.63
CA ASN A 1039 -14.63 -27.23 31.37
C ASN A 1039 -14.75 -27.12 32.90
N THR A 1040 -14.46 -25.96 33.50
CA THR A 1040 -14.44 -25.73 34.96
C THR A 1040 -15.37 -24.60 35.43
N ASN A 1041 -16.15 -24.01 34.51
CA ASN A 1041 -17.13 -22.97 34.81
C ASN A 1041 -18.54 -23.44 34.43
N LEU A 1042 -19.57 -22.94 35.13
CA LEU A 1042 -20.95 -23.09 34.67
C LEU A 1042 -21.19 -22.28 33.39
N PRO A 1043 -22.11 -22.71 32.51
CA PRO A 1043 -22.27 -22.12 31.18
C PRO A 1043 -22.95 -20.74 31.22
N ALA A 1044 -22.75 -19.96 30.15
CA ALA A 1044 -23.56 -18.78 29.84
C ALA A 1044 -24.93 -19.19 29.23
N PRO A 1045 -25.93 -18.29 29.16
CA PRO A 1045 -27.23 -18.61 28.53
C PRO A 1045 -27.07 -19.10 27.07
N GLY A 1046 -27.68 -20.23 26.71
CA GLY A 1046 -27.63 -20.81 25.35
C GLY A 1046 -26.63 -21.98 25.16
N ILE A 1047 -25.92 -22.38 26.22
CA ILE A 1047 -25.08 -23.59 26.26
C ILE A 1047 -25.65 -24.53 27.32
N ASP A 1048 -26.03 -25.73 26.94
CA ASP A 1048 -26.68 -26.66 27.87
C ASP A 1048 -25.65 -27.54 28.57
N LEU A 1049 -25.78 -27.62 29.90
CA LEU A 1049 -24.97 -28.49 30.74
C LEU A 1049 -25.50 -29.93 30.65
N ILE A 1050 -24.68 -30.85 30.15
CA ILE A 1050 -25.03 -32.27 30.00
C ILE A 1050 -24.65 -33.08 31.24
N ALA A 1051 -23.47 -32.83 31.78
CA ALA A 1051 -22.97 -33.58 32.94
C ALA A 1051 -22.04 -32.75 33.82
N THR A 1052 -22.10 -33.00 35.13
CA THR A 1052 -21.16 -32.48 36.13
C THR A 1052 -20.40 -33.64 36.76
N MET A 1053 -19.09 -33.63 36.64
CA MET A 1053 -18.21 -34.57 37.32
C MET A 1053 -17.90 -34.00 38.69
N ALA A 1054 -18.22 -34.75 39.75
CA ALA A 1054 -18.10 -34.30 41.14
C ALA A 1054 -16.66 -33.98 41.56
N TYR A 1055 -15.68 -34.55 40.85
CA TYR A 1055 -14.24 -34.36 41.01
C TYR A 1055 -13.55 -34.60 39.65
N SER A 1056 -12.28 -34.22 39.55
CA SER A 1056 -11.40 -34.50 38.41
C SER A 1056 -10.18 -35.30 38.87
N ASN A 1057 -9.37 -35.79 37.94
CA ASN A 1057 -8.07 -36.39 38.25
C ASN A 1057 -6.93 -35.40 37.97
N THR A 1058 -5.83 -35.56 38.70
CA THR A 1058 -4.50 -35.01 38.39
C THR A 1058 -3.49 -36.15 38.51
N SER A 1059 -2.26 -35.97 38.02
CA SER A 1059 -1.21 -37.00 38.15
C SER A 1059 -0.98 -37.48 39.59
N ALA A 1060 -1.32 -36.66 40.59
CA ALA A 1060 -1.19 -36.97 42.01
C ALA A 1060 -2.39 -37.70 42.64
N GLY A 1061 -3.50 -37.89 41.91
CA GLY A 1061 -4.73 -38.49 42.43
C GLY A 1061 -6.00 -37.67 42.16
N ARG A 1062 -7.07 -37.95 42.92
CA ARG A 1062 -8.34 -37.22 42.81
C ARG A 1062 -8.18 -35.77 43.28
N SER A 1063 -8.76 -34.85 42.52
CA SER A 1063 -8.86 -33.42 42.83
C SER A 1063 -10.32 -33.02 43.03
N THR A 1064 -10.60 -32.21 44.04
CA THR A 1064 -11.97 -31.73 44.35
C THR A 1064 -12.53 -30.75 43.32
N ARG A 1065 -11.78 -30.45 42.25
CA ARG A 1065 -12.23 -29.57 41.17
C ARG A 1065 -13.28 -30.29 40.31
N LYS A 1066 -14.46 -29.70 40.19
CA LYS A 1066 -15.50 -30.18 39.28
C LYS A 1066 -15.13 -29.88 37.83
N MET A 1067 -15.52 -30.79 36.93
CA MET A 1067 -15.47 -30.57 35.49
C MET A 1067 -16.85 -30.78 34.87
N TYR A 1068 -17.09 -30.14 33.72
CA TYR A 1068 -18.39 -30.10 33.07
C TYR A 1068 -18.27 -30.52 31.60
N VAL A 1069 -19.35 -31.09 31.05
CA VAL A 1069 -19.52 -31.38 29.62
C VAL A 1069 -20.79 -30.69 29.14
N PHE A 1070 -20.71 -30.08 27.97
CA PHE A 1070 -21.77 -29.24 27.41
C PHE A 1070 -22.25 -29.78 26.06
N SER A 1071 -23.49 -29.43 25.70
CA SER A 1071 -24.05 -29.64 24.37
C SER A 1071 -24.28 -28.31 23.68
N VAL A 1072 -23.98 -28.25 22.39
CA VAL A 1072 -24.34 -27.12 21.52
C VAL A 1072 -24.88 -27.64 20.20
N GLY A 1073 -25.98 -27.06 19.73
CA GLY A 1073 -26.61 -27.39 18.45
C GLY A 1073 -26.51 -26.23 17.46
N VAL A 1074 -26.24 -26.53 16.20
CA VAL A 1074 -26.31 -25.57 15.09
C VAL A 1074 -27.34 -26.03 14.06
N PRO A 1075 -28.11 -25.12 13.45
CA PRO A 1075 -29.16 -25.50 12.52
C PRO A 1075 -28.60 -26.09 11.22
N LEU A 1076 -29.31 -27.08 10.66
CA LEU A 1076 -29.08 -27.70 9.36
C LEU A 1076 -30.27 -27.46 8.42
N ASP A 1077 -29.99 -27.45 7.11
CA ASP A 1077 -31.02 -27.59 6.10
C ASP A 1077 -31.57 -29.03 6.11
N ALA A 1078 -32.77 -29.18 6.67
CA ALA A 1078 -33.47 -30.45 6.83
C ALA A 1078 -33.80 -31.15 5.51
N SER A 1079 -33.71 -30.45 4.37
CA SER A 1079 -33.96 -31.03 3.05
C SER A 1079 -32.74 -31.75 2.47
N LYS A 1080 -31.55 -31.59 3.05
CA LYS A 1080 -30.28 -32.05 2.51
C LYS A 1080 -29.58 -33.07 3.40
N ASP A 1081 -28.91 -34.03 2.78
CA ASP A 1081 -28.09 -35.03 3.47
C ASP A 1081 -26.68 -34.49 3.72
N VAL A 1082 -26.23 -34.50 4.97
CA VAL A 1082 -24.87 -34.11 5.36
C VAL A 1082 -23.88 -35.20 4.96
N SER A 1083 -22.73 -34.80 4.41
CA SER A 1083 -21.65 -35.69 3.99
C SER A 1083 -20.34 -35.50 4.79
N ALA A 1084 -20.08 -34.31 5.30
CA ALA A 1084 -18.90 -34.03 6.13
C ALA A 1084 -19.07 -32.71 6.88
N ILE A 1085 -18.20 -32.47 7.86
CA ILE A 1085 -17.96 -31.15 8.43
C ILE A 1085 -16.47 -30.85 8.46
N THR A 1086 -16.09 -29.58 8.29
CA THR A 1086 -14.73 -29.12 8.59
C THR A 1086 -14.80 -28.12 9.73
N MET A 1087 -13.88 -28.21 10.69
CA MET A 1087 -13.78 -27.30 11.83
C MET A 1087 -12.48 -26.52 11.72
N PHE A 1088 -12.58 -25.21 11.55
CA PHE A 1088 -11.49 -24.35 11.09
C PHE A 1088 -10.67 -23.73 12.22
N ASP A 1089 -11.27 -23.49 13.38
CA ASP A 1089 -10.55 -22.88 14.50
C ASP A 1089 -9.52 -23.85 15.10
N SER A 1090 -8.37 -23.31 15.54
CA SER A 1090 -7.29 -24.08 16.13
C SER A 1090 -7.41 -24.16 17.65
N GLY A 1091 -7.36 -25.38 18.17
CA GLY A 1091 -6.81 -25.66 19.48
C GLY A 1091 -5.29 -25.65 19.36
N TYR A 1092 -4.62 -24.92 20.25
CA TYR A 1092 -3.17 -24.86 20.26
C TYR A 1092 -2.61 -25.24 21.63
N ILE A 1093 -1.42 -25.86 21.61
CA ILE A 1093 -0.66 -26.19 22.81
C ILE A 1093 0.31 -25.04 23.03
N ALA A 1094 0.13 -24.30 24.12
CA ALA A 1094 1.03 -23.22 24.49
C ALA A 1094 2.43 -23.76 24.84
N PRO A 1095 3.50 -22.94 24.71
CA PRO A 1095 4.87 -23.38 24.99
C PRO A 1095 5.10 -23.95 26.40
N ASN A 1096 4.22 -23.63 27.35
CA ASN A 1096 4.23 -24.18 28.71
C ASN A 1096 3.44 -25.49 28.86
N GLY A 1097 3.07 -26.14 27.76
CA GLY A 1097 2.31 -27.39 27.72
C GLY A 1097 0.79 -27.21 27.84
N ARG A 1098 0.29 -25.99 28.09
CA ARG A 1098 -1.16 -25.77 28.29
C ARG A 1098 -1.94 -25.88 26.98
N ILE A 1099 -2.98 -26.69 26.98
CA ILE A 1099 -3.89 -26.81 25.85
C ILE A 1099 -4.96 -25.72 25.98
N ARG A 1100 -5.18 -24.96 24.90
CA ARG A 1100 -6.28 -24.02 24.78
C ARG A 1100 -7.04 -24.30 23.50
N GLY A 1101 -8.30 -24.67 23.62
CA GLY A 1101 -9.15 -24.93 22.46
C GLY A 1101 -10.46 -25.61 22.83
N VAL A 1102 -11.26 -25.89 21.80
CA VAL A 1102 -12.50 -26.67 21.91
C VAL A 1102 -12.18 -28.15 21.74
N HIS A 1103 -12.68 -28.96 22.67
CA HIS A 1103 -12.55 -30.40 22.65
C HIS A 1103 -13.92 -31.03 22.44
N LEU A 1104 -14.04 -31.87 21.41
CA LEU A 1104 -15.29 -32.55 21.08
C LEU A 1104 -15.19 -34.05 21.34
N PHE A 1105 -16.08 -34.55 22.18
CA PHE A 1105 -16.20 -35.98 22.49
C PHE A 1105 -17.14 -36.67 21.49
N ALA A 1106 -18.18 -35.99 21.01
CA ALA A 1106 -19.10 -36.56 20.04
C ALA A 1106 -19.72 -35.49 19.13
N ILE A 1107 -20.07 -35.91 17.91
CA ILE A 1107 -20.81 -35.12 16.92
C ILE A 1107 -22.02 -35.95 16.49
N GLY A 1108 -23.18 -35.32 16.33
CA GLY A 1108 -24.42 -36.01 15.94
C GLY A 1108 -25.30 -35.15 15.04
N ILE A 1109 -26.20 -35.79 14.29
CA ILE A 1109 -27.22 -35.12 13.49
C ILE A 1109 -28.58 -35.58 14.00
N GLY A 1110 -29.51 -34.65 14.21
CA GLY A 1110 -30.87 -34.94 14.68
C GLY A 1110 -31.77 -33.71 14.63
N GLY A 1111 -32.93 -33.77 15.29
CA GLY A 1111 -33.93 -32.70 15.30
C GLY A 1111 -34.90 -32.70 14.11
#